data_AF-A0A954R943-F1
#
_entry.id   AF-A0A954R943-F1
#
_cell.length_a   1.000
_cell.length_b   1.000
_cell.length_c   1.000
_cell.angle_alpha   90.00
_cell.angle_beta   90.00
_cell.angle_gamma   90.00
#
_symmetry.space_group_name_H-M   'P 1'
#
loop_
_entity.id
_entity.type
_entity.pdbx_description
1 polymer ?
#
loop_
_entity_poly.entity_id
_entity_poly.type
_entity_poly.pdbx_seq_one_letter_code
_entity_poly.pdbx_strand_id
1 'polypeptide(L)'
;MSAASRFVDILEQQGMLEDKVIAGLRKQLQEKGDRVSPDSVAKLLVSKGHLTKFQASKLIEQVGDDDADSVAEAAPAAADDDLGLAPESDELGLAGEEDELGLAPAPGEAAKPAAPSKPTSSKPVEPAPAEDDIVEMEEAVEMEVIDEGPAGGLEPLDAGGLQPFDAGGLEPLDGGGLEPLDSGGLQPLDGGFGGGLEPLDGGLSPIDGGLMPLDGAGGGYEADSGGLSPIDGGGNVAVAGDGGQKTVVKQATAEEAEEIRKRLAEKNKSVWDSKWLLFGGGLLMLLLLAGAALYFSLTRGGEAERFKAAEDDYRAQAYSAAIKKYEDFVESYPNSDDASLARVRISICKLRIAVDQGSDVATMLKTALEELPKIETETAISEARGELAGLLPDIAEKILARAERLQSTGEKQQMLDMLDQTIKLIENPVYITKNLLDAQPKRIAAIREGRARLEREIGRSNALAESLKEIDTAVGKQDPNEAYAARTALLKRYPELESSDPMREATQKITDTQRDLVRVSTESLAAETSDVANRSEFTIVLSSRSGNGAAGLSGRVAYVLVDGAVYGLAANDGKVLWRRYVGRDRVIQPQPISAEPGADALVADVARHELVRVAATTGKLVWRLPIGEPFQTPQIANQQLFVTTDSGRILSVDLESGVSNTQAKLPQVTAASPTFDMRRPYLYQLGDHSNLYVLAKDSLASNEVYYLGHQPGTIAVPPVMALGHLFVAENAGPNYSLLHVLATDANGLKLKEPQEPFRLQGHVLVPPFLAGRRVIVMTDSAALYVFDVEPTTPEKPVTEVLKEIPKTFEKYLTYPFVDGTNLWMAGRSLAYYEMQFANGQLKSNWVDFANETFVATPRQFDTALVLVRRPANGTGYRVSAIHGTEKTPLWETDLSVPAGQICVDPATSTISSVSSHGALYKIDRQALTEGYANPAADLGSLTVMSYTDGVELGGGKWALVDPNNLSRVAFYDTTQSTRPLRAVSTNLPEGKATAGAVAFGDGVIVAMDNGLVAHVDLASGEHAKPFQPSIEPNTKFVWRQPAVIGDGGEFVIANNRLKLYRVGVSTQGAKNLRQLAEADVSAEIVSPLASVGSLVYGVIRGGSGDIVATFKVPDLKPGKEWNLDGRVTWGPQRVGDLVLLISDSEGLICFDGGDEKKWTQPFTHDAIVGSPTVDGDTLLFASVSGEVWRVDAASGQELGATQLGEPLASGPALFNTRVLLSGSDGVLHVIPKPTATATSAATAATGN
;
A
#
# COMPACT_ATOMS: atom_id res chain seq x y z
N MET A 1 17.44 3.22 -34.48
CA MET A 1 16.67 4.49 -34.46
C MET A 1 17.36 5.40 -33.46
N SER A 2 17.43 6.72 -33.67
CA SER A 2 18.17 7.59 -32.74
C SER A 2 17.46 7.71 -31.39
N ALA A 3 18.21 7.83 -30.29
CA ALA A 3 17.63 7.97 -28.95
C ALA A 3 16.73 9.22 -28.84
N ALA A 4 17.08 10.32 -29.52
CA ALA A 4 16.24 11.51 -29.58
C ALA A 4 14.99 11.35 -30.48
N SER A 5 14.97 10.41 -31.42
CA SER A 5 13.73 9.98 -32.07
C SER A 5 12.86 9.24 -31.07
N ARG A 6 13.37 8.18 -30.42
CA ARG A 6 12.63 7.42 -29.38
C ARG A 6 12.01 8.34 -28.32
N PHE A 7 12.76 9.34 -27.86
CA PHE A 7 12.25 10.36 -26.93
C PHE A 7 11.03 11.15 -27.47
N VAL A 8 11.02 11.50 -28.76
CA VAL A 8 9.88 12.15 -29.43
C VAL A 8 8.75 11.17 -29.73
N ASP A 9 9.08 9.90 -29.99
CA ASP A 9 8.12 8.84 -30.27
C ASP A 9 7.35 8.45 -28.99
N ILE A 10 8.01 8.42 -27.82
CA ILE A 10 7.36 8.31 -26.49
C ILE A 10 6.47 9.52 -26.18
N LEU A 11 6.92 10.74 -26.52
CA LEU A 11 6.13 11.97 -26.34
C LEU A 11 4.84 11.99 -27.19
N GLU A 12 4.88 11.38 -28.39
CA GLU A 12 3.71 11.17 -29.24
C GLU A 12 2.79 10.08 -28.66
N GLN A 13 3.33 8.92 -28.27
CA GLN A 13 2.57 7.82 -27.66
C GLN A 13 1.87 8.23 -26.35
N GLN A 14 2.51 9.04 -25.51
CA GLN A 14 1.94 9.55 -24.26
C GLN A 14 1.09 10.82 -24.47
N GLY A 15 0.87 11.27 -25.72
CA GLY A 15 0.00 12.41 -26.05
C GLY A 15 0.44 13.76 -25.45
N MET A 16 1.72 13.91 -25.10
CA MET A 16 2.20 15.02 -24.27
C MET A 16 2.42 16.33 -25.04
N LEU A 17 2.35 16.30 -26.37
CA LEU A 17 2.57 17.44 -27.26
C LEU A 17 1.58 17.40 -28.43
N GLU A 18 1.19 18.56 -28.96
CA GLU A 18 0.42 18.63 -30.22
C GLU A 18 1.22 18.02 -31.39
N ASP A 19 0.54 17.30 -32.29
CA ASP A 19 1.10 16.70 -33.51
C ASP A 19 1.98 17.66 -34.31
N LYS A 20 1.59 18.95 -34.33
CA LYS A 20 2.31 20.04 -35.03
C LYS A 20 3.68 20.32 -34.41
N VAL A 21 3.82 20.15 -33.10
CA VAL A 21 5.10 20.24 -32.37
C VAL A 21 5.92 18.98 -32.61
N ILE A 22 5.31 17.78 -32.52
CA ILE A 22 5.98 16.49 -32.84
C ILE A 22 6.54 16.48 -34.26
N ALA A 23 5.75 16.86 -35.26
CA ALA A 23 6.19 16.98 -36.66
C ALA A 23 7.32 18.01 -36.84
N GLY A 24 7.29 19.11 -36.08
CA GLY A 24 8.37 20.10 -36.04
C GLY A 24 9.66 19.55 -35.46
N LEU A 25 9.58 18.75 -34.38
CA LEU A 25 10.73 18.07 -33.76
C LEU A 25 11.31 17.00 -34.69
N ARG A 26 10.47 16.09 -35.23
CA ARG A 26 10.90 15.06 -36.18
C ARG A 26 11.59 15.66 -37.41
N LYS A 27 11.10 16.79 -37.94
CA LYS A 27 11.79 17.51 -39.03
C LYS A 27 13.16 18.05 -38.60
N GLN A 28 13.27 18.67 -37.42
CA GLN A 28 14.57 19.16 -36.93
C GLN A 28 15.56 18.03 -36.61
N LEU A 29 15.08 16.85 -36.21
CA LEU A 29 15.92 15.67 -36.03
C LEU A 29 16.40 15.12 -37.38
N GLN A 30 15.54 15.08 -38.42
CA GLN A 30 15.96 14.74 -39.78
C GLN A 30 16.97 15.75 -40.37
N GLU A 31 16.85 17.05 -40.05
CA GLU A 31 17.79 18.10 -40.49
C GLU A 31 19.14 18.08 -39.75
N LYS A 32 19.24 17.44 -38.57
CA LYS A 32 20.45 17.45 -37.70
C LYS A 32 21.10 16.08 -37.49
N GLY A 33 20.38 14.98 -37.74
CA GLY A 33 20.83 13.61 -37.54
C GLY A 33 21.09 13.24 -36.07
N ASP A 34 21.84 12.16 -35.85
CA ASP A 34 22.14 11.56 -34.54
C ASP A 34 22.98 12.43 -33.59
N ARG A 35 23.25 13.69 -33.95
CA ARG A 35 23.96 14.69 -33.12
C ARG A 35 23.08 15.38 -32.07
N VAL A 36 21.80 15.02 -31.98
CA VAL A 36 20.86 15.54 -30.98
C VAL A 36 20.57 14.43 -29.96
N SER A 37 20.80 14.72 -28.67
CA SER A 37 20.50 13.79 -27.57
C SER A 37 19.08 13.99 -27.01
N PRO A 38 18.48 12.99 -26.34
CA PRO A 38 17.22 13.13 -25.59
C PRO A 38 17.25 14.34 -24.66
N ASP A 39 18.31 14.47 -23.86
CA ASP A 39 18.63 15.64 -23.04
C ASP A 39 18.43 16.99 -23.76
N SER A 40 18.88 17.09 -25.01
CA SER A 40 18.83 18.33 -25.78
C SER A 40 17.40 18.68 -26.20
N VAL A 41 16.60 17.67 -26.55
CA VAL A 41 15.16 17.83 -26.86
C VAL A 41 14.36 18.13 -25.59
N ALA A 42 14.64 17.40 -24.51
CA ALA A 42 14.03 17.57 -23.20
C ALA A 42 14.27 18.98 -22.63
N LYS A 43 15.53 19.44 -22.61
CA LYS A 43 15.90 20.80 -22.17
C LYS A 43 15.26 21.88 -23.04
N LEU A 44 15.14 21.65 -24.35
CA LEU A 44 14.41 22.56 -25.25
C LEU A 44 12.91 22.63 -24.88
N LEU A 45 12.24 21.49 -24.69
CA LEU A 45 10.82 21.43 -24.34
C LEU A 45 10.54 22.06 -22.96
N VAL A 46 11.38 21.80 -21.96
CA VAL A 46 11.32 22.48 -20.64
C VAL A 46 11.52 23.99 -20.79
N SER A 47 12.47 24.44 -21.61
CA SER A 47 12.70 25.87 -21.88
C SER A 47 11.53 26.57 -22.60
N LYS A 48 10.62 25.77 -23.20
CA LYS A 48 9.41 26.23 -23.89
C LYS A 48 8.14 26.05 -23.06
N GLY A 49 8.24 25.52 -21.85
CA GLY A 49 7.08 25.25 -20.98
C GLY A 49 6.22 24.06 -21.41
N HIS A 50 6.68 23.24 -22.36
CA HIS A 50 5.95 22.06 -22.82
C HIS A 50 6.13 20.83 -21.91
N LEU A 51 7.17 20.81 -21.07
CA LEU A 51 7.41 19.78 -20.07
C LEU A 51 7.89 20.42 -18.76
N THR A 52 7.54 19.83 -17.62
CA THR A 52 8.24 20.12 -16.35
C THR A 52 9.60 19.42 -16.32
N LYS A 53 10.52 19.92 -15.48
CA LYS A 53 11.83 19.24 -15.25
C LYS A 53 11.66 17.77 -14.82
N PHE A 54 10.65 17.47 -14.00
CA PHE A 54 10.38 16.12 -13.50
C PHE A 54 9.92 15.17 -14.62
N GLN A 55 8.95 15.59 -15.44
CA GLN A 55 8.54 14.83 -16.63
C GLN A 55 9.71 14.61 -17.58
N ALA A 56 10.49 15.66 -17.85
CA ALA A 56 11.66 15.58 -18.72
C ALA A 56 12.71 14.58 -18.23
N SER A 57 13.02 14.53 -16.92
CA SER A 57 13.91 13.51 -16.36
C SER A 57 13.35 12.10 -16.52
N LYS A 58 12.08 11.87 -16.14
CA LYS A 58 11.45 10.55 -16.24
C LYS A 58 11.36 10.03 -17.69
N LEU A 59 11.15 10.92 -18.66
CA LEU A 59 11.12 10.58 -20.09
C LEU A 59 12.52 10.29 -20.66
N ILE A 60 13.60 10.86 -20.10
CA ILE A 60 14.97 10.50 -20.47
C ILE A 60 15.32 9.11 -19.90
N GLU A 61 14.90 8.85 -18.65
CA GLU A 61 15.05 7.56 -17.96
C GLU A 61 14.39 6.43 -18.75
N GLN A 62 13.14 6.62 -19.21
CA GLN A 62 12.43 5.68 -20.09
C GLN A 62 13.10 5.44 -21.46
N VAL A 63 13.96 6.34 -21.96
CA VAL A 63 14.74 6.12 -23.19
C VAL A 63 16.05 5.36 -22.90
N GLY A 64 16.51 5.35 -21.65
CA GLY A 64 17.69 4.62 -21.20
C GLY A 64 17.42 3.14 -20.90
N ASP A 65 16.29 2.82 -20.27
CA ASP A 65 15.93 1.43 -19.94
C ASP A 65 15.84 0.53 -21.20
N ASP A 66 15.29 1.06 -22.31
CA ASP A 66 15.21 0.40 -23.62
C ASP A 66 16.58 0.01 -24.23
N ASP A 67 17.69 0.62 -23.79
CA ASP A 67 19.04 0.30 -24.28
C ASP A 67 19.73 -0.82 -23.46
N ALA A 68 19.16 -1.23 -22.32
CA ALA A 68 19.67 -2.36 -21.54
C ALA A 68 19.48 -3.72 -22.26
N ASP A 69 18.42 -3.85 -23.06
CA ASP A 69 18.08 -5.08 -23.79
C ASP A 69 18.75 -5.22 -25.17
N SER A 70 19.65 -4.31 -25.58
CA SER A 70 20.16 -4.29 -26.97
C SER A 70 21.66 -4.06 -27.22
N VAL A 71 22.54 -4.17 -26.21
CA VAL A 71 24.01 -4.19 -26.44
C VAL A 71 24.74 -5.27 -25.63
N ALA A 72 25.01 -6.42 -26.26
CA ALA A 72 25.77 -7.53 -25.66
C ALA A 72 26.87 -8.11 -26.58
N GLU A 73 27.37 -7.35 -27.56
CA GLU A 73 28.47 -7.83 -28.43
C GLU A 73 29.38 -6.69 -28.96
N ALA A 74 30.52 -6.46 -28.28
CA ALA A 74 31.68 -5.73 -28.82
C ALA A 74 32.95 -5.99 -27.99
N ALA A 75 34.05 -6.38 -28.64
CA ALA A 75 35.37 -6.46 -28.02
C ALA A 75 36.14 -5.11 -28.17
N PRO A 76 37.04 -4.74 -27.23
CA PRO A 76 37.71 -3.44 -27.25
C PRO A 76 38.85 -3.36 -28.28
N ALA A 77 39.01 -2.18 -28.90
CA ALA A 77 40.13 -1.84 -29.77
C ALA A 77 40.69 -0.44 -29.43
N ALA A 78 42.02 -0.31 -29.51
CA ALA A 78 42.83 0.76 -28.92
C ALA A 78 42.69 2.17 -29.51
N ALA A 79 43.09 3.17 -28.71
CA ALA A 79 43.79 4.39 -29.17
C ALA A 79 44.61 5.03 -28.03
N ASP A 80 45.92 4.78 -28.05
CA ASP A 80 47.07 5.70 -27.92
C ASP A 80 47.23 6.70 -26.73
N ASP A 81 48.39 6.50 -26.08
CA ASP A 81 49.46 7.48 -25.78
C ASP A 81 49.41 8.51 -24.62
N ASP A 82 50.26 8.18 -23.63
CA ASP A 82 51.45 8.93 -23.17
C ASP A 82 51.30 10.18 -22.27
N LEU A 83 51.67 10.01 -21.00
CA LEU A 83 52.95 10.54 -20.49
C LEU A 83 53.34 9.82 -19.19
N GLY A 84 54.28 8.88 -19.28
CA GLY A 84 54.68 8.02 -18.17
C GLY A 84 55.83 8.55 -17.29
N LEU A 85 56.02 7.91 -16.13
CA LEU A 85 57.32 7.78 -15.46
C LEU A 85 57.33 6.49 -14.63
N ALA A 86 58.42 5.73 -14.73
CA ALA A 86 58.58 4.36 -14.23
C ALA A 86 60.02 4.18 -13.72
N PRO A 87 60.48 2.96 -13.34
CA PRO A 87 59.95 2.05 -12.32
C PRO A 87 61.04 1.67 -11.29
N GLU A 88 60.73 0.78 -10.35
CA GLU A 88 61.68 -0.26 -9.89
C GLU A 88 60.95 -1.62 -9.82
N SER A 89 61.70 -2.72 -9.87
CA SER A 89 61.22 -4.09 -10.08
C SER A 89 61.36 -4.99 -8.84
N ASP A 90 60.73 -6.17 -8.86
CA ASP A 90 61.47 -7.44 -9.01
C ASP A 90 60.54 -8.66 -9.19
N GLU A 91 61.00 -9.65 -9.95
CA GLU A 91 60.34 -10.93 -10.26
C GLU A 91 61.13 -12.14 -9.71
N LEU A 92 60.58 -13.36 -9.91
CA LEU A 92 61.10 -14.74 -9.73
C LEU A 92 60.49 -15.49 -8.53
N GLY A 93 60.11 -16.77 -8.63
CA GLY A 93 60.14 -17.73 -9.77
C GLY A 93 59.35 -19.02 -9.47
N LEU A 94 59.29 -19.99 -10.40
CA LEU A 94 58.41 -21.17 -10.39
C LEU A 94 59.15 -22.54 -10.32
N ALA A 95 58.40 -23.62 -10.00
CA ALA A 95 58.77 -25.06 -9.94
C ALA A 95 59.79 -25.47 -8.84
N GLY A 96 59.94 -26.72 -8.36
CA GLY A 96 59.35 -28.05 -8.65
C GLY A 96 60.03 -29.15 -7.77
N GLU A 97 59.81 -30.47 -7.81
CA GLU A 97 58.83 -31.41 -8.43
C GLU A 97 59.02 -32.86 -7.85
N GLU A 98 57.94 -33.64 -7.64
CA GLU A 98 57.86 -35.12 -7.33
C GLU A 98 58.58 -35.65 -6.03
N ASP A 99 58.41 -36.88 -5.47
CA ASP A 99 58.13 -38.24 -5.97
C ASP A 99 57.50 -39.21 -4.89
N GLU A 100 57.20 -40.48 -5.21
CA GLU A 100 56.41 -41.48 -4.42
C GLU A 100 57.13 -42.29 -3.29
N LEU A 101 56.35 -42.87 -2.36
CA LEU A 101 56.21 -44.35 -2.10
C LEU A 101 55.57 -44.67 -0.72
N GLY A 102 54.95 -45.86 -0.57
CA GLY A 102 54.34 -46.32 0.70
C GLY A 102 54.25 -47.86 0.84
N LEU A 103 53.77 -48.37 2.00
CA LEU A 103 53.43 -49.79 2.25
C LEU A 103 52.74 -49.99 3.63
N ALA A 104 51.96 -51.09 3.78
CA ALA A 104 51.30 -51.53 5.04
C ALA A 104 51.83 -52.92 5.48
N PRO A 105 51.55 -53.44 6.71
CA PRO A 105 50.27 -54.15 6.96
C PRO A 105 49.74 -54.13 8.44
N ALA A 106 48.64 -54.87 8.69
CA ALA A 106 48.01 -55.18 10.00
C ALA A 106 48.51 -56.54 10.57
N PRO A 107 47.95 -57.22 11.62
CA PRO A 107 46.75 -56.94 12.46
C PRO A 107 46.91 -57.20 13.99
N GLY A 108 45.80 -57.18 14.77
CA GLY A 108 45.78 -57.66 16.18
C GLY A 108 44.39 -57.74 16.85
N GLU A 109 44.03 -58.93 17.34
CA GLU A 109 42.89 -59.25 18.25
C GLU A 109 43.27 -59.05 19.75
N ALA A 110 42.39 -59.07 20.77
CA ALA A 110 40.93 -58.86 20.93
C ALA A 110 40.61 -58.82 22.44
N ALA A 111 39.48 -58.21 22.89
CA ALA A 111 38.98 -58.38 24.28
C ALA A 111 37.49 -58.04 24.50
N LYS A 112 36.76 -59.00 25.09
CA LYS A 112 35.58 -58.89 25.97
C LYS A 112 35.79 -59.96 27.08
N PRO A 113 35.08 -60.00 28.23
CA PRO A 113 33.90 -59.21 28.64
C PRO A 113 33.98 -58.58 30.07
N ALA A 114 32.96 -57.81 30.47
CA ALA A 114 32.58 -57.65 31.89
C ALA A 114 31.12 -57.15 32.05
N ALA A 115 30.36 -57.78 32.97
CA ALA A 115 29.04 -57.38 33.50
C ALA A 115 28.68 -58.36 34.67
N PRO A 116 27.64 -58.13 35.50
CA PRO A 116 26.79 -56.94 35.69
C PRO A 116 26.73 -56.48 37.17
N SER A 117 25.93 -55.44 37.47
CA SER A 117 25.30 -55.27 38.79
C SER A 117 23.88 -54.68 38.65
N LYS A 118 22.97 -55.09 39.55
CA LYS A 118 21.58 -54.62 39.67
C LYS A 118 21.38 -53.96 41.05
N PRO A 119 20.35 -53.12 41.22
CA PRO A 119 19.15 -53.65 41.90
C PRO A 119 17.82 -53.46 41.13
N THR A 120 16.80 -54.16 41.64
CA THR A 120 15.35 -54.08 41.42
C THR A 120 14.77 -52.67 41.19
N SER A 121 13.62 -52.48 40.52
CA SER A 121 12.51 -53.42 40.23
C SER A 121 11.87 -53.07 38.85
N SER A 122 10.72 -53.55 38.34
CA SER A 122 9.56 -54.32 38.85
C SER A 122 9.11 -55.40 37.83
N LYS A 123 7.82 -55.75 37.77
CA LYS A 123 7.13 -56.43 36.65
C LYS A 123 5.75 -55.80 36.39
N PRO A 124 5.27 -55.75 35.13
CA PRO A 124 3.84 -55.65 34.82
C PRO A 124 3.16 -57.04 34.90
N VAL A 125 1.82 -57.06 34.85
CA VAL A 125 0.99 -58.28 34.78
C VAL A 125 -0.05 -58.09 33.67
N GLU A 126 -0.25 -59.13 32.87
CA GLU A 126 -1.26 -59.26 31.81
C GLU A 126 -2.38 -60.19 32.29
N PRO A 127 -3.63 -59.98 31.87
CA PRO A 127 -4.27 -61.03 31.05
C PRO A 127 -5.18 -60.49 29.93
N ALA A 128 -5.44 -61.37 28.95
CA ALA A 128 -6.43 -61.25 27.87
C ALA A 128 -7.53 -62.34 28.05
N PRO A 129 -8.41 -62.62 27.07
CA PRO A 129 -9.34 -61.75 26.32
C PRO A 129 -10.82 -62.23 26.38
N ALA A 130 -11.73 -61.47 25.77
CA ALA A 130 -13.01 -61.89 25.15
C ALA A 130 -13.27 -60.91 23.97
N GLU A 131 -13.72 -61.27 22.77
CA GLU A 131 -14.90 -62.06 22.34
C GLU A 131 -16.23 -61.32 22.55
N ASP A 132 -16.69 -60.64 21.49
CA ASP A 132 -18.05 -60.13 21.27
C ASP A 132 -18.63 -60.82 20.02
N ASP A 133 -19.77 -61.50 20.16
CA ASP A 133 -20.54 -62.10 19.06
C ASP A 133 -21.69 -61.16 18.64
N ILE A 134 -21.96 -61.10 17.34
CA ILE A 134 -23.05 -60.27 16.77
C ILE A 134 -24.34 -61.10 16.66
N VAL A 135 -25.43 -60.61 17.23
CA VAL A 135 -26.79 -61.14 16.99
C VAL A 135 -27.77 -59.99 16.82
N GLU A 136 -28.56 -60.06 15.73
CA GLU A 136 -29.63 -59.12 15.39
C GLU A 136 -30.88 -59.34 16.27
N MET A 137 -31.74 -58.33 16.39
CA MET A 137 -33.17 -58.48 15.99
C MET A 137 -33.93 -57.15 16.03
N GLU A 138 -34.97 -57.08 15.21
CA GLU A 138 -35.92 -55.97 15.07
C GLU A 138 -37.04 -56.05 16.14
N GLU A 139 -37.68 -54.91 16.47
CA GLU A 139 -39.08 -54.68 16.10
C GLU A 139 -39.51 -53.22 16.40
N ALA A 140 -40.64 -52.80 15.85
CA ALA A 140 -41.23 -51.47 16.00
C ALA A 140 -42.50 -51.50 16.89
N VAL A 141 -43.10 -50.33 17.18
CA VAL A 141 -44.55 -50.05 17.04
C VAL A 141 -44.86 -48.58 17.39
N GLU A 142 -45.95 -48.07 16.83
CA GLU A 142 -46.42 -46.67 16.83
C GLU A 142 -47.12 -46.22 18.14
N MET A 143 -47.34 -44.90 18.30
CA MET A 143 -48.60 -44.40 18.90
C MET A 143 -48.93 -42.93 18.56
N GLU A 144 -50.05 -42.77 17.84
CA GLU A 144 -51.07 -41.69 17.72
C GLU A 144 -50.82 -40.18 18.01
N VAL A 145 -51.71 -39.35 17.42
CA VAL A 145 -51.71 -37.87 17.37
C VAL A 145 -53.10 -37.31 17.74
N ILE A 146 -53.19 -36.37 18.70
CA ILE A 146 -54.32 -35.44 18.96
C ILE A 146 -53.79 -34.21 19.75
N ASP A 147 -54.27 -32.96 19.70
CA ASP A 147 -54.71 -32.04 18.61
C ASP A 147 -54.90 -30.61 19.22
N GLU A 148 -55.17 -29.60 18.36
CA GLU A 148 -55.66 -28.23 18.58
C GLU A 148 -54.70 -27.11 19.10
N GLY A 149 -54.85 -25.91 18.49
CA GLY A 149 -54.17 -24.64 18.81
C GLY A 149 -55.14 -23.62 19.47
N PRO A 150 -55.36 -22.38 18.94
CA PRO A 150 -54.71 -21.69 17.82
C PRO A 150 -54.38 -20.18 18.05
N ALA A 151 -53.43 -19.64 17.27
CA ALA A 151 -53.31 -18.23 16.81
C ALA A 151 -52.27 -18.23 15.68
N GLY A 152 -52.49 -17.71 14.47
CA GLY A 152 -52.73 -16.29 14.15
C GLY A 152 -51.37 -15.58 13.97
N GLY A 153 -50.93 -15.13 12.80
CA GLY A 153 -51.57 -15.08 11.49
C GLY A 153 -51.19 -13.79 10.74
N LEU A 154 -50.15 -13.86 9.90
CA LEU A 154 -49.72 -12.78 8.99
C LEU A 154 -49.34 -13.38 7.64
N GLU A 155 -49.57 -12.64 6.56
CA GLU A 155 -49.41 -13.09 5.17
C GLU A 155 -47.95 -12.99 4.68
N PRO A 156 -47.52 -13.83 3.72
CA PRO A 156 -46.21 -13.71 3.09
C PRO A 156 -46.15 -12.50 2.16
N LEU A 157 -45.03 -11.77 2.20
CA LEU A 157 -44.66 -10.82 1.15
C LEU A 157 -43.89 -11.53 0.02
N ASP A 158 -43.95 -10.96 -1.19
CA ASP A 158 -43.54 -11.63 -2.43
C ASP A 158 -42.09 -12.13 -2.44
N ALA A 159 -41.90 -13.33 -2.99
CA ALA A 159 -40.59 -13.91 -3.24
C ALA A 159 -39.90 -13.24 -4.44
N GLY A 160 -39.31 -12.06 -4.20
CA GLY A 160 -38.33 -11.46 -5.11
C GLY A 160 -37.14 -12.42 -5.28
N GLY A 161 -36.85 -12.82 -6.51
CA GLY A 161 -35.86 -13.86 -6.79
C GLY A 161 -34.44 -13.45 -6.40
N LEU A 162 -33.80 -14.26 -5.54
CA LEU A 162 -32.37 -14.17 -5.26
C LEU A 162 -31.61 -14.79 -6.43
N GLN A 163 -30.81 -13.97 -7.13
CA GLN A 163 -29.79 -14.48 -8.05
C GLN A 163 -28.60 -15.03 -7.25
N PRO A 164 -27.89 -16.06 -7.75
CA PRO A 164 -26.63 -16.49 -7.16
C PRO A 164 -25.57 -15.38 -7.28
N PHE A 165 -24.58 -15.38 -6.38
CA PHE A 165 -23.39 -14.54 -6.50
C PHE A 165 -22.45 -15.15 -7.54
N ASP A 166 -22.21 -14.45 -8.64
CA ASP A 166 -21.20 -14.85 -9.62
C ASP A 166 -19.78 -14.63 -9.08
N ALA A 167 -18.90 -15.61 -9.30
CA ALA A 167 -17.47 -15.47 -9.05
C ALA A 167 -16.82 -14.64 -10.17
N GLY A 168 -15.98 -13.67 -9.79
CA GLY A 168 -15.41 -12.70 -10.74
C GLY A 168 -14.35 -13.28 -11.69
N GLY A 169 -14.79 -13.79 -12.84
CA GLY A 169 -13.93 -14.01 -14.00
C GLY A 169 -13.54 -12.69 -14.69
N LEU A 170 -12.30 -12.59 -15.16
CA LEU A 170 -11.80 -11.42 -15.90
C LEU A 170 -11.88 -11.67 -17.42
N GLU A 171 -12.72 -10.91 -18.12
CA GLU A 171 -12.74 -10.77 -19.58
C GLU A 171 -12.70 -9.26 -19.95
N PRO A 172 -12.19 -8.88 -21.13
CA PRO A 172 -11.72 -7.51 -21.38
C PRO A 172 -12.82 -6.54 -21.82
N LEU A 173 -12.81 -5.32 -21.27
CA LEU A 173 -13.59 -4.20 -21.79
C LEU A 173 -12.86 -3.51 -22.95
N ASP A 174 -13.49 -3.54 -24.12
CA ASP A 174 -13.08 -2.80 -25.31
C ASP A 174 -13.34 -1.28 -25.14
N GLY A 175 -12.73 -0.45 -25.99
CA GLY A 175 -12.57 0.98 -25.75
C GLY A 175 -13.87 1.81 -25.70
N GLY A 176 -14.29 2.23 -24.51
CA GLY A 176 -15.37 3.20 -24.28
C GLY A 176 -15.11 4.07 -23.05
N GLY A 177 -14.72 5.33 -23.27
CA GLY A 177 -14.34 6.24 -22.17
C GLY A 177 -15.53 6.82 -21.40
N LEU A 178 -15.40 6.90 -20.07
CA LEU A 178 -16.22 7.73 -19.19
C LEU A 178 -15.33 8.51 -18.22
N GLU A 179 -15.84 9.64 -17.75
CA GLU A 179 -15.06 10.75 -17.21
C GLU A 179 -14.83 10.64 -15.70
N PRO A 180 -13.67 11.09 -15.16
CA PRO A 180 -13.53 11.33 -13.73
C PRO A 180 -14.38 12.54 -13.31
N LEU A 181 -15.23 12.36 -12.31
CA LEU A 181 -16.10 13.42 -11.79
C LEU A 181 -15.30 14.62 -11.24
N ASP A 182 -15.84 15.82 -11.50
CA ASP A 182 -15.17 17.13 -11.35
C ASP A 182 -14.35 17.32 -10.07
N SER A 183 -13.10 17.76 -10.27
CA SER A 183 -12.46 18.71 -9.35
C SER A 183 -12.58 20.10 -9.96
N GLY A 184 -13.35 20.98 -9.31
CA GLY A 184 -13.88 22.21 -9.92
C GLY A 184 -12.81 23.09 -10.58
N GLY A 185 -12.97 23.33 -11.88
CA GLY A 185 -11.95 23.96 -12.71
C GLY A 185 -11.63 25.42 -12.38
N LEU A 186 -10.34 25.77 -12.49
CA LEU A 186 -9.86 27.15 -12.49
C LEU A 186 -9.91 27.71 -13.92
N GLN A 187 -10.64 28.82 -14.13
CA GLN A 187 -10.52 29.59 -15.36
C GLN A 187 -9.21 30.41 -15.36
N PRO A 188 -8.52 30.54 -16.52
CA PRO A 188 -7.30 31.32 -16.60
C PRO A 188 -7.58 32.83 -16.62
N LEU A 189 -6.70 33.59 -15.96
CA LEU A 189 -6.53 35.02 -16.18
C LEU A 189 -5.12 35.28 -16.72
N ASP A 190 -5.03 35.92 -17.88
CA ASP A 190 -3.77 36.38 -18.47
C ASP A 190 -3.07 37.41 -17.57
N GLY A 191 -1.75 37.29 -17.40
CA GLY A 191 -0.99 38.18 -16.52
C GLY A 191 0.47 37.80 -16.30
N GLY A 192 1.21 37.47 -17.36
CA GLY A 192 2.59 37.00 -17.24
C GLY A 192 3.58 38.07 -16.77
N PHE A 193 4.46 37.71 -15.83
CA PHE A 193 5.74 38.38 -15.58
C PHE A 193 6.85 37.35 -15.43
N GLY A 194 7.88 37.46 -16.27
CA GLY A 194 9.10 36.67 -16.15
C GLY A 194 10.13 37.37 -15.26
N GLY A 195 10.75 36.63 -14.35
CA GLY A 195 11.84 37.09 -13.50
C GLY A 195 12.55 35.90 -12.86
N GLY A 196 13.69 35.51 -13.41
CA GLY A 196 14.50 34.42 -12.85
C GLY A 196 15.30 34.88 -11.63
N LEU A 197 15.55 33.96 -10.70
CA LEU A 197 16.51 34.12 -9.61
C LEU A 197 17.41 32.88 -9.56
N GLU A 198 18.72 33.12 -9.48
CA GLU A 198 19.72 32.08 -9.20
C GLU A 198 19.78 31.80 -7.68
N PRO A 199 20.23 30.61 -7.25
CA PRO A 199 20.36 30.30 -5.83
C PRO A 199 21.54 31.04 -5.20
N LEU A 200 21.39 31.41 -3.93
CA LEU A 200 22.50 31.86 -3.09
C LEU A 200 22.82 30.78 -2.05
N ASP A 201 23.95 30.10 -2.25
CA ASP A 201 24.61 29.38 -1.17
C ASP A 201 25.15 30.38 -0.13
N GLY A 202 24.94 30.09 1.15
CA GLY A 202 25.32 30.97 2.26
C GLY A 202 25.27 30.24 3.59
N GLY A 203 26.38 29.60 3.95
CA GLY A 203 26.48 28.78 5.17
C GLY A 203 26.32 29.57 6.47
N LEU A 204 25.73 28.94 7.48
CA LEU A 204 25.59 29.49 8.82
C LEU A 204 26.95 29.55 9.55
N SER A 205 27.11 30.53 10.43
CA SER A 205 28.11 30.56 11.50
C SER A 205 27.56 31.35 12.69
N PRO A 206 27.86 30.95 13.94
CA PRO A 206 27.14 31.43 15.12
C PRO A 206 27.61 32.80 15.61
N ILE A 207 26.74 33.49 16.35
CA ILE A 207 27.10 34.62 17.21
C ILE A 207 26.68 34.26 18.64
N ASP A 208 27.66 34.31 19.55
CA ASP A 208 27.49 34.05 20.98
C ASP A 208 27.08 35.33 21.72
N GLY A 209 26.31 35.23 22.81
CA GLY A 209 25.79 36.42 23.50
C GLY A 209 24.52 36.21 24.35
N GLY A 210 24.57 35.31 25.33
CA GLY A 210 23.42 34.99 26.18
C GLY A 210 23.11 36.00 27.30
N LEU A 211 21.91 35.87 27.88
CA LEU A 211 21.53 36.35 29.21
C LEU A 211 20.71 35.27 29.93
N MET A 212 20.80 35.24 31.26
CA MET A 212 20.21 34.22 32.14
C MET A 212 19.58 34.91 33.38
N PRO A 213 18.88 34.21 34.28
CA PRO A 213 17.44 33.99 34.23
C PRO A 213 16.69 34.69 35.38
N LEU A 214 15.35 34.56 35.43
CA LEU A 214 14.57 34.77 36.65
C LEU A 214 13.45 33.74 36.78
N ASP A 215 13.65 32.76 37.67
CA ASP A 215 12.58 32.17 38.48
C ASP A 215 12.03 33.23 39.46
N GLY A 216 10.84 33.12 40.05
CA GLY A 216 9.85 32.05 40.00
C GLY A 216 9.29 31.74 41.40
N ALA A 217 8.14 32.32 41.76
CA ALA A 217 7.36 32.01 42.98
C ALA A 217 5.96 32.64 42.90
N GLY A 218 4.97 32.10 43.63
CA GLY A 218 3.62 32.66 43.74
C GLY A 218 2.82 32.05 44.90
N GLY A 219 1.50 32.33 44.99
CA GLY A 219 0.57 31.57 45.82
C GLY A 219 -0.47 32.39 46.62
N GLY A 220 -1.76 32.22 46.27
CA GLY A 220 -2.94 32.48 47.13
C GLY A 220 -3.40 33.94 47.27
N TYR A 221 -4.67 34.23 47.62
CA TYR A 221 -5.79 33.31 47.96
C TYR A 221 -7.18 33.92 47.62
N GLU A 222 -8.10 33.02 47.22
CA GLU A 222 -9.56 33.00 47.49
C GLU A 222 -10.54 34.03 46.89
N ALA A 223 -11.82 33.66 47.03
CA ALA A 223 -13.06 34.18 46.43
C ALA A 223 -13.63 35.39 47.26
N ASP A 224 -14.81 35.97 47.02
CA ASP A 224 -16.03 35.50 46.33
C ASP A 224 -16.84 36.68 45.72
N SER A 225 -18.07 36.42 45.33
CA SER A 225 -18.86 37.12 44.32
C SER A 225 -20.07 37.93 44.85
N GLY A 226 -20.55 38.86 44.01
CA GLY A 226 -21.93 39.37 44.04
C GLY A 226 -22.16 40.73 44.72
N GLY A 227 -23.12 41.53 44.20
CA GLY A 227 -23.65 42.71 44.93
C GLY A 227 -23.99 43.97 44.13
N LEU A 228 -24.90 43.87 43.16
CA LEU A 228 -25.62 44.95 42.46
C LEU A 228 -25.83 46.30 43.21
N SER A 229 -25.49 47.43 42.55
CA SER A 229 -26.37 48.59 42.21
C SER A 229 -27.15 49.40 43.31
N PRO A 230 -27.70 50.60 43.03
CA PRO A 230 -27.17 51.76 42.26
C PRO A 230 -27.58 53.15 42.85
N ILE A 231 -27.47 54.22 42.02
CA ILE A 231 -28.30 55.47 41.98
C ILE A 231 -27.92 56.72 42.84
N ASP A 232 -27.92 57.86 42.13
CA ASP A 232 -28.13 59.29 42.44
C ASP A 232 -27.77 59.95 43.79
N GLY A 233 -27.26 61.18 43.67
CA GLY A 233 -28.19 62.29 43.95
C GLY A 233 -27.76 63.45 44.85
N GLY A 234 -26.87 64.33 44.35
CA GLY A 234 -26.87 65.78 44.69
C GLY A 234 -26.44 66.22 46.11
N GLY A 235 -25.56 67.22 46.18
CA GLY A 235 -25.16 67.86 47.44
C GLY A 235 -24.22 69.04 47.19
N ASN A 236 -24.34 70.10 47.98
CA ASN A 236 -23.58 71.35 47.81
C ASN A 236 -23.14 71.90 49.18
N VAL A 237 -22.24 72.89 49.20
CA VAL A 237 -21.89 73.76 50.36
C VAL A 237 -20.90 73.21 51.42
N ALA A 238 -19.61 73.48 51.16
CA ALA A 238 -18.72 74.35 51.97
C ALA A 238 -18.03 73.92 53.32
N VAL A 239 -16.71 74.19 53.34
CA VAL A 239 -15.92 74.97 54.35
C VAL A 239 -15.21 74.28 55.55
N ALA A 240 -13.92 74.69 55.70
CA ALA A 240 -12.98 74.62 56.84
C ALA A 240 -12.45 73.24 57.33
N GLY A 241 -11.22 73.15 57.87
CA GLY A 241 -10.13 74.16 57.89
C GLY A 241 -9.03 73.98 58.97
N ASP A 242 -7.94 74.75 58.81
CA ASP A 242 -6.81 75.01 59.75
C ASP A 242 -5.73 73.91 59.92
N GLY A 243 -4.43 74.21 60.16
CA GLY A 243 -3.72 75.51 60.26
C GLY A 243 -2.20 75.36 60.53
N GLY A 244 -1.40 76.44 60.36
CA GLY A 244 0.06 76.46 60.71
C GLY A 244 1.01 77.19 59.72
N GLN A 245 0.97 78.51 59.60
CA GLN A 245 1.87 79.51 60.25
C GLN A 245 3.31 79.73 59.68
N LYS A 246 3.49 80.89 59.02
CA LYS A 246 4.51 81.98 59.20
C LYS A 246 6.02 81.61 59.34
N THR A 247 6.97 82.34 58.73
CA THR A 247 7.23 83.80 58.93
C THR A 247 8.03 84.43 57.74
N VAL A 248 8.21 85.76 57.72
CA VAL A 248 8.62 86.61 56.57
C VAL A 248 9.99 87.32 56.77
N VAL A 249 10.70 87.65 55.68
CA VAL A 249 11.81 88.64 55.64
C VAL A 249 11.64 89.62 54.45
N LYS A 250 12.20 90.83 54.56
CA LYS A 250 12.20 91.94 53.58
C LYS A 250 13.54 92.74 53.66
N GLN A 251 13.81 93.93 53.08
CA GLN A 251 13.03 94.92 52.30
C GLN A 251 13.94 95.89 51.49
N ALA A 252 13.55 96.28 50.27
CA ALA A 252 13.66 97.66 49.73
C ALA A 252 12.86 97.79 48.41
N THR A 253 11.91 98.70 48.11
CA THR A 253 11.52 100.10 48.47
C THR A 253 11.96 101.18 47.48
N ALA A 254 11.00 101.62 46.66
CA ALA A 254 10.83 102.97 46.10
C ALA A 254 9.45 102.97 45.37
N GLU A 255 8.41 103.76 45.63
CA GLU A 255 8.26 105.01 46.42
C GLU A 255 9.25 106.10 45.97
N GLU A 256 8.86 107.27 45.48
CA GLU A 256 7.65 108.06 45.79
C GLU A 256 6.97 108.73 44.56
N ALA A 257 7.46 108.48 43.33
CA ALA A 257 7.38 109.49 42.25
C ALA A 257 6.27 109.37 41.18
N GLU A 258 5.29 108.46 41.28
CA GLU A 258 4.08 108.50 40.42
C GLU A 258 2.76 108.70 41.20
N GLU A 259 2.85 109.53 42.26
CA GLU A 259 1.73 110.43 42.63
C GLU A 259 1.52 111.56 41.58
N ILE A 260 2.11 111.45 40.38
CA ILE A 260 1.79 112.28 39.23
C ILE A 260 0.42 111.84 38.69
N ARG A 261 -0.58 112.71 38.83
CA ARG A 261 -1.94 112.57 38.26
C ARG A 261 -2.81 111.47 38.89
N LYS A 262 -2.52 111.16 40.15
CA LYS A 262 -3.56 110.95 41.16
C LYS A 262 -4.59 112.10 41.08
N ARG A 263 -5.78 111.78 40.56
CA ARG A 263 -7.09 112.41 40.84
C ARG A 263 -7.13 113.95 40.94
N LEU A 264 -7.43 114.62 39.82
CA LEU A 264 -8.35 115.77 39.74
C LEU A 264 -8.77 115.91 38.25
N ALA A 265 -10.04 116.09 37.88
CA ALA A 265 -11.25 116.28 38.70
C ALA A 265 -12.48 115.59 38.09
N GLU A 266 -13.40 115.14 38.96
CA GLU A 266 -14.82 115.02 38.60
C GLU A 266 -15.50 116.41 38.68
N LYS A 267 -16.72 116.49 38.14
CA LYS A 267 -17.67 117.64 38.19
C LYS A 267 -17.32 118.82 37.25
N ASN A 268 -18.29 119.53 36.67
CA ASN A 268 -19.75 119.50 36.89
C ASN A 268 -20.58 119.74 35.61
N LYS A 269 -21.91 119.60 35.71
CA LYS A 269 -22.87 119.60 34.58
C LYS A 269 -23.30 120.99 34.08
N SER A 270 -23.62 121.07 32.77
CA SER A 270 -24.64 121.95 32.13
C SER A 270 -24.40 123.48 32.22
N VAL A 271 -25.03 124.39 31.45
CA VAL A 271 -26.13 124.37 30.46
C VAL A 271 -25.67 125.19 29.23
N TRP A 272 -26.13 125.00 27.98
CA TRP A 272 -27.37 125.56 27.40
C TRP A 272 -27.63 125.01 25.98
N ASP A 273 -28.90 124.85 25.62
CA ASP A 273 -29.37 124.58 24.25
C ASP A 273 -29.19 125.78 23.32
N SER A 274 -28.98 125.52 22.01
CA SER A 274 -29.97 125.87 20.97
C SER A 274 -29.56 125.41 19.57
N LYS A 275 -30.54 125.42 18.66
CA LYS A 275 -30.42 125.08 17.23
C LYS A 275 -29.97 126.32 16.43
N TRP A 276 -29.54 126.11 15.18
CA TRP A 276 -29.02 127.09 14.18
C TRP A 276 -27.47 127.19 14.14
N LEU A 277 -26.82 127.25 12.97
CA LEU A 277 -27.28 126.89 11.61
C LEU A 277 -26.11 126.37 10.74
N LEU A 278 -26.46 125.63 9.69
CA LEU A 278 -25.61 125.24 8.57
C LEU A 278 -24.81 126.41 7.96
N PHE A 279 -23.58 126.12 7.51
CA PHE A 279 -23.08 126.61 6.21
C PHE A 279 -21.88 125.81 5.64
N GLY A 280 -21.14 125.03 6.45
CA GLY A 280 -19.93 124.32 5.99
C GLY A 280 -20.11 122.91 5.37
N GLY A 281 -21.32 122.33 5.41
CA GLY A 281 -21.50 120.88 5.21
C GLY A 281 -21.22 120.32 3.80
N GLY A 282 -21.34 121.14 2.75
CA GLY A 282 -21.32 120.66 1.35
C GLY A 282 -20.00 120.05 0.89
N LEU A 283 -18.86 120.59 1.37
CA LEU A 283 -17.53 120.13 0.93
C LEU A 283 -17.09 118.83 1.64
N LEU A 284 -17.49 118.66 2.90
CA LEU A 284 -17.13 117.49 3.71
C LEU A 284 -17.86 116.22 3.25
N MET A 285 -19.12 116.35 2.81
CA MET A 285 -19.94 115.22 2.38
C MET A 285 -19.40 114.55 1.10
N LEU A 286 -18.82 115.33 0.19
CA LEU A 286 -18.23 114.83 -1.06
C LEU A 286 -16.92 114.06 -0.80
N LEU A 287 -16.09 114.55 0.14
CA LEU A 287 -14.91 113.82 0.62
C LEU A 287 -15.27 112.54 1.38
N LEU A 288 -16.32 112.55 2.19
CA LEU A 288 -16.79 111.35 2.91
C LEU A 288 -17.37 110.28 1.97
N LEU A 289 -18.08 110.66 0.91
CA LEU A 289 -18.57 109.70 -0.10
C LEU A 289 -17.42 109.08 -0.90
N ALA A 290 -16.41 109.87 -1.27
CA ALA A 290 -15.18 109.34 -1.89
C ALA A 290 -14.44 108.38 -0.93
N GLY A 291 -14.31 108.75 0.35
CA GLY A 291 -13.69 107.91 1.37
C GLY A 291 -14.44 106.61 1.64
N ALA A 292 -15.77 106.64 1.66
CA ALA A 292 -16.61 105.45 1.84
C ALA A 292 -16.50 104.49 0.64
N ALA A 293 -16.47 105.01 -0.59
CA ALA A 293 -16.23 104.20 -1.79
C ALA A 293 -14.82 103.56 -1.76
N LEU A 294 -13.80 104.32 -1.36
CA LEU A 294 -12.43 103.80 -1.20
C LEU A 294 -12.37 102.69 -0.12
N TYR A 295 -13.02 102.91 1.02
CA TYR A 295 -13.07 101.95 2.13
C TYR A 295 -13.76 100.64 1.74
N PHE A 296 -14.89 100.72 1.02
CA PHE A 296 -15.61 99.53 0.54
C PHE A 296 -14.81 98.78 -0.54
N SER A 297 -14.01 99.51 -1.35
CA SER A 297 -13.09 98.92 -2.33
C SER A 297 -11.81 98.33 -1.72
N LEU A 298 -11.41 98.74 -0.51
CA LEU A 298 -10.20 98.27 0.18
C LEU A 298 -10.46 97.20 1.24
N THR A 299 -11.69 97.09 1.75
CA THR A 299 -12.09 96.05 2.72
C THR A 299 -12.57 94.76 2.07
N ARG A 300 -12.92 94.79 0.78
CA ARG A 300 -12.91 93.61 -0.08
C ARG A 300 -11.48 93.34 -0.53
N GLY A 301 -10.69 92.73 0.37
CA GLY A 301 -9.41 92.12 0.02
C GLY A 301 -9.59 91.17 -1.17
N GLY A 302 -8.60 91.17 -2.07
CA GLY A 302 -8.75 90.62 -3.41
C GLY A 302 -9.10 89.12 -3.43
N GLU A 303 -9.71 88.66 -4.51
CA GLU A 303 -10.04 87.25 -4.77
C GLU A 303 -8.83 86.34 -4.47
N ALA A 304 -7.70 86.59 -5.15
CA ALA A 304 -6.43 85.90 -4.94
C ALA A 304 -5.81 86.10 -3.53
N GLU A 305 -6.13 87.19 -2.83
CA GLU A 305 -5.62 87.46 -1.48
C GLU A 305 -6.36 86.62 -0.43
N ARG A 306 -7.67 86.47 -0.58
CA ARG A 306 -8.49 85.58 0.26
C ARG A 306 -8.20 84.11 0.00
N PHE A 307 -8.08 83.70 -1.26
CA PHE A 307 -7.68 82.33 -1.61
C PHE A 307 -6.29 82.01 -1.05
N LYS A 308 -5.31 82.90 -1.25
CA LYS A 308 -3.98 82.76 -0.67
C LYS A 308 -4.02 82.66 0.85
N ALA A 309 -4.82 83.47 1.54
CA ALA A 309 -4.94 83.39 3.00
C ALA A 309 -5.51 82.05 3.51
N ALA A 310 -6.22 81.29 2.68
CA ALA A 310 -6.66 79.91 2.97
C ALA A 310 -5.56 78.88 2.64
N GLU A 311 -4.88 79.04 1.51
CA GLU A 311 -3.77 78.19 1.06
C GLU A 311 -2.51 78.32 1.95
N ASP A 312 -2.25 79.49 2.54
CA ASP A 312 -1.21 79.70 3.54
C ASP A 312 -1.53 78.94 4.85
N ASP A 313 -2.80 78.92 5.31
CA ASP A 313 -3.24 78.10 6.45
C ASP A 313 -3.17 76.60 6.14
N TYR A 314 -3.53 76.21 4.91
CA TYR A 314 -3.44 74.82 4.44
C TYR A 314 -2.01 74.31 4.49
N ARG A 315 -1.06 75.10 3.99
CA ARG A 315 0.39 74.81 4.02
C ARG A 315 0.97 74.85 5.44
N ALA A 316 0.40 75.66 6.33
CA ALA A 316 0.69 75.66 7.75
C ALA A 316 0.01 74.51 8.53
N GLN A 317 -0.65 73.57 7.85
CA GLN A 317 -1.39 72.43 8.42
C GLN A 317 -2.53 72.83 9.38
N ALA A 318 -2.98 74.09 9.31
CA ALA A 318 -4.07 74.63 10.13
C ALA A 318 -5.44 74.29 9.53
N TYR A 319 -5.68 73.01 9.21
CA TYR A 319 -6.77 72.54 8.34
C TYR A 319 -8.16 73.05 8.75
N SER A 320 -8.47 73.12 10.06
CA SER A 320 -9.76 73.64 10.54
C SER A 320 -9.96 75.15 10.30
N ALA A 321 -8.89 75.93 10.24
CA ALA A 321 -8.93 77.34 9.86
C ALA A 321 -8.94 77.51 8.33
N ALA A 322 -8.17 76.69 7.62
CA ALA A 322 -8.18 76.62 6.16
C ALA A 322 -9.56 76.28 5.60
N ILE A 323 -10.26 75.24 6.12
CA ILE A 323 -11.63 74.88 5.73
C ILE A 323 -12.53 76.11 5.76
N LYS A 324 -12.59 76.81 6.90
CA LYS A 324 -13.45 77.97 7.04
C LYS A 324 -13.11 79.06 6.03
N LYS A 325 -11.83 79.35 5.81
CA LYS A 325 -11.41 80.36 4.83
C LYS A 325 -11.73 79.97 3.39
N TYR A 326 -11.62 78.70 3.03
CA TYR A 326 -12.05 78.20 1.72
C TYR A 326 -13.59 78.20 1.58
N GLU A 327 -14.34 77.89 2.63
CA GLU A 327 -15.81 77.96 2.65
C GLU A 327 -16.29 79.42 2.49
N ASP A 328 -15.74 80.35 3.29
CA ASP A 328 -15.94 81.81 3.17
C ASP A 328 -15.57 82.31 1.75
N PHE A 329 -14.56 81.70 1.09
CA PHE A 329 -14.14 82.02 -0.28
C PHE A 329 -15.10 81.49 -1.34
N VAL A 330 -15.52 80.22 -1.26
CA VAL A 330 -16.45 79.60 -2.22
C VAL A 330 -17.85 80.24 -2.14
N GLU A 331 -18.30 80.66 -0.94
CA GLU A 331 -19.54 81.45 -0.82
C GLU A 331 -19.38 82.86 -1.41
N SER A 332 -18.22 83.51 -1.20
CA SER A 332 -17.95 84.86 -1.72
C SER A 332 -17.77 84.90 -3.25
N TYR A 333 -17.17 83.86 -3.84
CA TYR A 333 -16.70 83.82 -5.24
C TYR A 333 -16.97 82.45 -5.91
N PRO A 334 -18.23 81.98 -6.00
CA PRO A 334 -18.56 80.62 -6.45
C PRO A 334 -18.16 80.29 -7.90
N ASN A 335 -17.93 81.33 -8.72
CA ASN A 335 -17.53 81.23 -10.13
C ASN A 335 -16.07 81.67 -10.37
N SER A 336 -15.23 81.73 -9.32
CA SER A 336 -13.79 81.98 -9.46
C SER A 336 -13.08 80.80 -10.14
N ASP A 337 -12.00 81.07 -10.87
CA ASP A 337 -11.11 80.02 -11.40
C ASP A 337 -10.55 79.15 -10.25
N ASP A 338 -10.28 79.74 -9.08
CA ASP A 338 -9.80 79.06 -7.88
C ASP A 338 -10.92 78.34 -7.07
N ALA A 339 -12.21 78.56 -7.38
CA ALA A 339 -13.32 78.00 -6.59
C ALA A 339 -13.38 76.46 -6.62
N SER A 340 -12.98 75.86 -7.75
CA SER A 340 -12.84 74.41 -7.89
C SER A 340 -11.75 73.87 -6.96
N LEU A 341 -10.58 74.52 -6.94
CA LEU A 341 -9.46 74.13 -6.06
C LEU A 341 -9.81 74.35 -4.58
N ALA A 342 -10.57 75.38 -4.24
CA ALA A 342 -11.06 75.59 -2.88
C ALA A 342 -12.00 74.46 -2.41
N ARG A 343 -12.95 73.99 -3.25
CA ARG A 343 -13.83 72.85 -2.93
C ARG A 343 -13.06 71.54 -2.79
N VAL A 344 -12.04 71.34 -3.61
CA VAL A 344 -11.08 70.22 -3.49
C VAL A 344 -10.31 70.30 -2.16
N ARG A 345 -9.72 71.46 -1.83
CA ARG A 345 -8.96 71.70 -0.59
C ARG A 345 -9.78 71.52 0.69
N ILE A 346 -11.03 71.97 0.74
CA ILE A 346 -11.96 71.73 1.86
C ILE A 346 -12.08 70.23 2.16
N SER A 347 -12.29 69.43 1.11
CA SER A 347 -12.53 68.00 1.20
C SER A 347 -11.28 67.25 1.67
N ILE A 348 -10.09 67.64 1.17
CA ILE A 348 -8.82 67.09 1.65
C ILE A 348 -8.51 67.51 3.09
N CYS A 349 -8.77 68.76 3.49
CA CYS A 349 -8.64 69.17 4.90
C CYS A 349 -9.49 68.31 5.84
N LYS A 350 -10.77 68.05 5.49
CA LYS A 350 -11.67 67.24 6.32
C LYS A 350 -11.20 65.78 6.42
N LEU A 351 -10.83 65.18 5.29
CA LEU A 351 -10.26 63.83 5.26
C LEU A 351 -8.97 63.76 6.10
N ARG A 352 -8.10 64.77 5.99
CA ARG A 352 -6.83 64.85 6.71
C ARG A 352 -7.02 65.06 8.22
N ILE A 353 -7.99 65.87 8.65
CA ILE A 353 -8.40 65.95 10.06
C ILE A 353 -8.88 64.58 10.55
N ALA A 354 -9.70 63.86 9.78
CA ALA A 354 -10.18 62.53 10.16
C ALA A 354 -9.05 61.50 10.28
N VAL A 355 -8.06 61.51 9.36
CA VAL A 355 -6.90 60.61 9.41
C VAL A 355 -5.92 61.00 10.52
N ASP A 356 -5.57 62.27 10.67
CA ASP A 356 -4.54 62.74 11.61
C ASP A 356 -5.03 62.78 13.06
N GLN A 357 -6.32 63.09 13.29
CA GLN A 357 -6.90 63.28 14.64
C GLN A 357 -7.87 62.16 15.06
N GLY A 358 -8.32 61.32 14.12
CA GLY A 358 -9.22 60.20 14.41
C GLY A 358 -8.51 59.03 15.07
N SER A 359 -9.14 58.45 16.09
CA SER A 359 -8.82 57.11 16.63
C SER A 359 -9.74 56.01 16.09
N ASP A 360 -10.89 56.38 15.51
CA ASP A 360 -11.85 55.47 14.91
C ASP A 360 -11.69 55.41 13.37
N VAL A 361 -11.43 54.21 12.88
CA VAL A 361 -11.30 53.90 11.45
C VAL A 361 -12.63 53.94 10.70
N ALA A 362 -13.77 53.74 11.36
CA ALA A 362 -15.08 53.83 10.70
C ALA A 362 -15.40 55.29 10.32
N THR A 363 -15.11 56.24 11.22
CA THR A 363 -15.19 57.68 10.96
C THR A 363 -14.23 58.12 9.85
N MET A 364 -13.01 57.56 9.76
CA MET A 364 -12.08 57.84 8.66
C MET A 364 -12.64 57.43 7.30
N LEU A 365 -13.02 56.15 7.16
CA LEU A 365 -13.57 55.63 5.90
C LEU A 365 -14.89 56.34 5.54
N LYS A 366 -15.77 56.60 6.51
CA LYS A 366 -16.99 57.37 6.30
C LYS A 366 -16.68 58.77 5.75
N THR A 367 -15.69 59.48 6.31
CA THR A 367 -15.29 60.82 5.84
C THR A 367 -14.78 60.75 4.39
N ALA A 368 -14.03 59.71 4.03
CA ALA A 368 -13.60 59.49 2.64
C ALA A 368 -14.79 59.24 1.70
N LEU A 369 -15.73 58.37 2.08
CA LEU A 369 -16.93 58.06 1.30
C LEU A 369 -17.91 59.25 1.19
N GLU A 370 -17.94 60.16 2.17
CA GLU A 370 -18.79 61.35 2.14
C GLU A 370 -18.17 62.55 1.41
N GLU A 371 -16.85 62.76 1.46
CA GLU A 371 -16.21 63.94 0.83
C GLU A 371 -15.60 63.66 -0.56
N LEU A 372 -15.12 62.45 -0.87
CA LEU A 372 -14.50 62.17 -2.19
C LEU A 372 -15.47 62.30 -3.38
N PRO A 373 -16.73 61.80 -3.33
CA PRO A 373 -17.67 61.97 -4.44
C PRO A 373 -18.04 63.43 -4.71
N LYS A 374 -17.91 64.32 -3.71
CA LYS A 374 -18.20 65.75 -3.84
C LYS A 374 -17.16 66.49 -4.69
N ILE A 375 -15.98 65.91 -4.87
CA ILE A 375 -14.88 66.48 -5.66
C ILE A 375 -14.60 65.74 -6.96
N GLU A 376 -15.26 64.60 -7.20
CA GLU A 376 -15.00 63.72 -8.35
C GLU A 376 -15.23 64.42 -9.71
N THR A 377 -16.13 65.41 -9.76
CA THR A 377 -16.43 66.23 -10.95
C THR A 377 -15.71 67.59 -10.97
N GLU A 378 -14.85 67.90 -10.00
CA GLU A 378 -14.15 69.19 -9.93
C GLU A 378 -12.94 69.25 -10.85
N THR A 379 -12.81 70.33 -11.62
CA THR A 379 -11.70 70.53 -12.58
C THR A 379 -10.31 70.53 -11.92
N ALA A 380 -10.23 70.85 -10.62
CA ALA A 380 -9.00 70.92 -9.85
C ALA A 380 -8.63 69.62 -9.10
N ILE A 381 -9.37 68.52 -9.29
CA ILE A 381 -9.11 67.25 -8.58
C ILE A 381 -7.68 66.71 -8.78
N SER A 382 -7.00 67.08 -9.89
CA SER A 382 -5.59 66.73 -10.14
C SER A 382 -4.67 67.11 -8.99
N GLU A 383 -4.88 68.26 -8.35
CA GLU A 383 -4.03 68.81 -7.30
C GLU A 383 -4.11 68.00 -5.99
N ALA A 384 -5.24 67.33 -5.75
CA ALA A 384 -5.43 66.49 -4.56
C ALA A 384 -4.76 65.11 -4.64
N ARG A 385 -4.51 64.59 -5.86
CA ARG A 385 -4.11 63.19 -6.07
C ARG A 385 -2.82 62.81 -5.34
N GLY A 386 -1.87 63.74 -5.24
CA GLY A 386 -0.61 63.53 -4.51
C GLY A 386 -0.81 63.36 -2.99
N GLU A 387 -1.84 63.98 -2.41
CA GLU A 387 -2.18 63.84 -0.98
C GLU A 387 -3.09 62.63 -0.74
N LEU A 388 -4.03 62.34 -1.65
CA LEU A 388 -4.86 61.12 -1.61
C LEU A 388 -4.00 59.84 -1.69
N ALA A 389 -2.90 59.88 -2.45
CA ALA A 389 -1.90 58.81 -2.50
C ALA A 389 -1.14 58.60 -1.18
N GLY A 390 -1.22 59.52 -0.21
CA GLY A 390 -0.81 59.28 1.18
C GLY A 390 -1.98 58.78 2.03
N LEU A 391 -3.05 59.58 2.08
CA LEU A 391 -4.15 59.47 3.03
C LEU A 391 -4.98 58.20 2.89
N LEU A 392 -5.22 57.69 1.67
CA LEU A 392 -6.04 56.49 1.49
C LEU A 392 -5.29 55.21 1.92
N PRO A 393 -3.99 55.03 1.57
CA PRO A 393 -3.14 54.02 2.20
C PRO A 393 -3.01 54.16 3.73
N ASP A 394 -2.95 55.39 4.29
CA ASP A 394 -2.93 55.59 5.75
C ASP A 394 -4.18 55.00 6.44
N ILE A 395 -5.37 55.14 5.84
CA ILE A 395 -6.61 54.54 6.35
C ILE A 395 -6.54 53.01 6.30
N ALA A 396 -6.08 52.44 5.19
CA ALA A 396 -5.97 50.98 5.01
C ALA A 396 -5.00 50.35 6.04
N GLU A 397 -3.86 51.00 6.30
CA GLU A 397 -2.89 50.56 7.30
C GLU A 397 -3.45 50.69 8.74
N LYS A 398 -4.21 51.75 9.04
CA LYS A 398 -4.88 51.89 10.34
C LYS A 398 -5.99 50.86 10.57
N ILE A 399 -6.71 50.46 9.53
CA ILE A 399 -7.69 49.35 9.59
C ILE A 399 -6.98 48.03 9.87
N LEU A 400 -5.88 47.72 9.16
CA LEU A 400 -5.07 46.52 9.40
C LEU A 400 -4.51 46.47 10.84
N ALA A 401 -3.87 47.56 11.29
CA ALA A 401 -3.31 47.66 12.64
C ALA A 401 -4.38 47.64 13.76
N ARG A 402 -5.65 47.92 13.44
CA ARG A 402 -6.79 47.69 14.33
C ARG A 402 -7.22 46.23 14.33
N ALA A 403 -7.31 45.61 13.14
CA ALA A 403 -7.74 44.23 12.94
C ALA A 403 -6.83 43.20 13.64
N GLU A 404 -5.51 43.41 13.58
CA GLU A 404 -4.50 42.59 14.26
C GLU A 404 -4.69 42.51 15.79
N ARG A 405 -5.43 43.47 16.39
CA ARG A 405 -5.69 43.55 17.84
C ARG A 405 -7.07 43.03 18.25
N LEU A 406 -7.90 42.61 17.30
CA LEU A 406 -9.21 42.03 17.57
C LEU A 406 -9.07 40.53 17.88
N GLN A 407 -9.99 40.00 18.67
CA GLN A 407 -10.11 38.56 18.94
C GLN A 407 -11.37 37.96 18.29
N SER A 408 -12.45 38.74 18.16
CA SER A 408 -13.68 38.31 17.50
C SER A 408 -13.51 38.25 15.98
N THR A 409 -13.78 37.08 15.38
CA THR A 409 -13.82 36.90 13.94
C THR A 409 -14.87 37.79 13.25
N GLY A 410 -15.99 38.07 13.93
CA GLY A 410 -17.02 38.98 13.43
C GLY A 410 -16.57 40.45 13.38
N GLU A 411 -15.78 40.90 14.36
CA GLU A 411 -15.18 42.23 14.33
C GLU A 411 -14.06 42.31 13.27
N LYS A 412 -13.28 41.22 13.09
CA LYS A 412 -12.27 41.13 12.02
C LYS A 412 -12.91 41.19 10.63
N GLN A 413 -14.08 40.56 10.41
CA GLN A 413 -14.82 40.69 9.15
C GLN A 413 -15.22 42.14 8.87
N GLN A 414 -15.72 42.88 9.87
CA GLN A 414 -16.06 44.30 9.70
C GLN A 414 -14.83 45.14 9.30
N MET A 415 -13.65 44.84 9.85
CA MET A 415 -12.40 45.48 9.42
C MET A 415 -12.03 45.11 7.97
N LEU A 416 -12.23 43.85 7.55
CA LEU A 416 -11.99 43.42 6.17
C LEU A 416 -12.95 44.11 5.18
N ASP A 417 -14.23 44.20 5.51
CA ASP A 417 -15.25 44.88 4.69
C ASP A 417 -14.92 46.38 4.49
N MET A 418 -14.37 47.02 5.53
CA MET A 418 -13.89 48.40 5.49
C MET A 418 -12.57 48.54 4.72
N LEU A 419 -11.65 47.58 4.86
CA LEU A 419 -10.40 47.54 4.10
C LEU A 419 -10.69 47.41 2.60
N ASP A 420 -11.64 46.57 2.20
CA ASP A 420 -12.04 46.37 0.80
C ASP A 420 -12.71 47.61 0.20
N GLN A 421 -13.49 48.34 0.99
CA GLN A 421 -13.99 49.67 0.60
C GLN A 421 -12.85 50.69 0.43
N THR A 422 -11.86 50.66 1.32
CA THR A 422 -10.69 51.55 1.25
C THR A 422 -9.82 51.22 0.03
N ILE A 423 -9.60 49.94 -0.28
CA ILE A 423 -8.85 49.50 -1.47
C ILE A 423 -9.57 49.92 -2.75
N LYS A 424 -10.91 49.84 -2.81
CA LYS A 424 -11.69 50.37 -3.96
C LYS A 424 -11.53 51.88 -4.16
N LEU A 425 -11.29 52.65 -3.09
CA LEU A 425 -10.93 54.08 -3.20
C LEU A 425 -9.48 54.29 -3.65
N ILE A 426 -8.55 53.45 -3.19
CA ILE A 426 -7.13 53.47 -3.60
C ILE A 426 -6.96 53.11 -5.08
N GLU A 427 -7.75 52.17 -5.59
CA GLU A 427 -7.67 51.67 -6.96
C GLU A 427 -8.53 52.46 -7.97
N ASN A 428 -9.30 53.47 -7.51
CA ASN A 428 -10.05 54.37 -8.40
C ASN A 428 -9.09 55.37 -9.09
N PRO A 429 -8.94 55.33 -10.43
CA PRO A 429 -8.01 56.18 -11.17
C PRO A 429 -8.36 57.68 -11.13
N VAL A 430 -9.56 58.06 -10.70
CA VAL A 430 -9.95 59.46 -10.50
C VAL A 430 -9.25 60.04 -9.25
N TYR A 431 -9.12 59.25 -8.18
CA TYR A 431 -8.52 59.65 -6.90
C TYR A 431 -7.00 59.40 -6.86
N ILE A 432 -6.54 58.23 -7.33
CA ILE A 432 -5.11 57.90 -7.44
C ILE A 432 -4.82 57.39 -8.86
N THR A 433 -4.13 58.20 -9.66
CA THR A 433 -3.66 57.76 -10.99
C THR A 433 -2.62 56.65 -10.87
N LYS A 434 -2.60 55.71 -11.83
CA LYS A 434 -1.64 54.58 -11.86
C LYS A 434 -0.19 54.97 -11.51
N ASN A 435 0.35 56.05 -12.07
CA ASN A 435 1.72 56.49 -11.79
C ASN A 435 2.01 56.81 -10.30
N LEU A 436 0.99 57.17 -9.52
CA LEU A 436 1.11 57.42 -8.06
C LEU A 436 0.98 56.12 -7.25
N LEU A 437 0.21 55.16 -7.73
CA LEU A 437 0.14 53.80 -7.18
C LEU A 437 1.49 53.07 -7.41
N ASP A 438 1.99 53.11 -8.64
CA ASP A 438 3.28 52.54 -9.08
C ASP A 438 4.49 53.25 -8.42
N ALA A 439 4.30 54.43 -7.80
CA ALA A 439 5.32 55.13 -7.01
C ALA A 439 5.43 54.63 -5.56
N GLN A 440 4.45 53.87 -5.05
CA GLN A 440 4.45 53.30 -3.69
C GLN A 440 4.28 51.75 -3.67
N PRO A 441 4.97 50.98 -4.53
CA PRO A 441 4.65 49.57 -4.77
C PRO A 441 4.78 48.71 -3.51
N LYS A 442 5.78 48.98 -2.65
CA LYS A 442 5.97 48.29 -1.37
C LYS A 442 4.80 48.51 -0.40
N ARG A 443 4.19 49.70 -0.41
CA ARG A 443 3.08 50.07 0.49
C ARG A 443 1.79 49.37 0.07
N ILE A 444 1.48 49.43 -1.23
CA ILE A 444 0.31 48.75 -1.81
C ILE A 444 0.44 47.23 -1.71
N ALA A 445 1.66 46.68 -1.87
CA ALA A 445 1.93 45.25 -1.60
C ALA A 445 1.66 44.89 -0.14
N ALA A 446 2.22 45.62 0.84
CA ALA A 446 2.00 45.36 2.27
C ALA A 446 0.51 45.43 2.67
N ILE A 447 -0.27 46.35 2.10
CA ILE A 447 -1.72 46.45 2.32
C ILE A 447 -2.45 45.23 1.75
N ARG A 448 -2.13 44.81 0.51
CA ARG A 448 -2.74 43.62 -0.13
C ARG A 448 -2.37 42.32 0.57
N GLU A 449 -1.12 42.18 1.02
CA GLU A 449 -0.69 41.06 1.85
C GLU A 449 -1.38 41.06 3.21
N GLY A 450 -1.53 42.23 3.84
CA GLY A 450 -2.28 42.40 5.09
C GLY A 450 -3.73 41.95 4.96
N ARG A 451 -4.41 42.38 3.89
CA ARG A 451 -5.75 41.91 3.51
C ARG A 451 -5.79 40.38 3.40
N ALA A 452 -4.88 39.79 2.64
CA ALA A 452 -4.82 38.35 2.42
C ALA A 452 -4.46 37.54 3.69
N ARG A 453 -3.70 38.12 4.64
CA ARG A 453 -3.48 37.52 5.97
C ARG A 453 -4.76 37.55 6.80
N LEU A 454 -5.44 38.70 6.87
CA LEU A 454 -6.69 38.88 7.62
C LEU A 454 -7.81 37.96 7.10
N GLU A 455 -8.00 37.91 5.79
CA GLU A 455 -8.97 37.04 5.10
C GLU A 455 -8.69 35.55 5.36
N ARG A 456 -7.41 35.13 5.33
CA ARG A 456 -7.01 33.75 5.67
C ARG A 456 -7.29 33.43 7.14
N GLU A 457 -7.02 34.35 8.06
CA GLU A 457 -7.25 34.17 9.49
C GLU A 457 -8.75 34.05 9.83
N ILE A 458 -9.58 34.90 9.22
CA ILE A 458 -11.05 34.85 9.32
C ILE A 458 -11.56 33.52 8.77
N GLY A 459 -11.14 33.14 7.55
CA GLY A 459 -11.52 31.88 6.92
C GLY A 459 -11.14 30.65 7.76
N ARG A 460 -9.94 30.67 8.39
CA ARG A 460 -9.49 29.62 9.30
C ARG A 460 -10.36 29.53 10.57
N SER A 461 -10.66 30.66 11.19
CA SER A 461 -11.46 30.70 12.43
C SER A 461 -12.90 30.26 12.18
N ASN A 462 -13.50 30.67 11.06
CA ASN A 462 -14.82 30.22 10.63
C ASN A 462 -14.83 28.71 10.33
N ALA A 463 -13.87 28.21 9.55
CA ALA A 463 -13.77 26.79 9.22
C ALA A 463 -13.56 25.91 10.47
N LEU A 464 -12.76 26.37 11.44
CA LEU A 464 -12.61 25.69 12.73
C LEU A 464 -13.94 25.62 13.49
N ALA A 465 -14.66 26.74 13.63
CA ALA A 465 -15.94 26.78 14.34
C ALA A 465 -17.03 25.91 13.67
N GLU A 466 -17.03 25.86 12.33
CA GLU A 466 -17.91 25.01 11.53
C GLU A 466 -17.56 23.52 11.71
N SER A 467 -16.29 23.15 11.57
CA SER A 467 -15.84 21.75 11.72
C SER A 467 -16.00 21.22 13.14
N LEU A 468 -15.81 22.06 14.16
CA LEU A 468 -16.08 21.69 15.56
C LEU A 468 -17.55 21.37 15.81
N LYS A 469 -18.47 22.11 15.16
CA LYS A 469 -19.90 21.85 15.20
C LYS A 469 -20.27 20.57 14.44
N GLU A 470 -19.61 20.28 13.32
CA GLU A 470 -19.77 19.01 12.60
C GLU A 470 -19.30 17.83 13.46
N ILE A 471 -18.12 17.93 14.08
CA ILE A 471 -17.59 16.93 15.03
C ILE A 471 -18.55 16.71 16.21
N ASP A 472 -19.03 17.77 16.87
CA ASP A 472 -19.99 17.63 17.98
C ASP A 472 -21.35 17.05 17.52
N THR A 473 -21.75 17.29 16.26
CA THR A 473 -22.95 16.69 15.68
C THR A 473 -22.76 15.19 15.42
N ALA A 474 -21.62 14.79 14.85
CA ALA A 474 -21.25 13.41 14.55
C ALA A 474 -21.06 12.58 15.83
N VAL A 475 -20.34 13.13 16.83
CA VAL A 475 -20.26 12.58 18.20
C VAL A 475 -21.66 12.42 18.81
N GLY A 476 -22.55 13.40 18.61
CA GLY A 476 -23.95 13.32 19.04
C GLY A 476 -24.79 12.22 18.38
N LYS A 477 -24.43 11.78 17.16
CA LYS A 477 -25.00 10.59 16.49
C LYS A 477 -24.39 9.27 16.95
N GLN A 478 -23.27 9.32 17.71
CA GLN A 478 -22.35 8.21 17.91
C GLN A 478 -21.68 7.72 16.61
N ASP A 479 -21.42 8.61 15.66
CA ASP A 479 -20.59 8.34 14.46
C ASP A 479 -19.22 9.02 14.60
N PRO A 480 -18.19 8.33 15.14
CA PRO A 480 -16.86 8.90 15.24
C PRO A 480 -16.10 8.90 13.91
N ASN A 481 -16.60 8.22 12.87
CA ASN A 481 -15.94 8.17 11.55
C ASN A 481 -16.32 9.43 10.74
N GLU A 482 -17.57 9.87 10.78
CA GLU A 482 -18.00 11.19 10.30
C GLU A 482 -17.23 12.32 11.02
N ALA A 483 -17.02 12.19 12.34
CA ALA A 483 -16.25 13.16 13.11
C ALA A 483 -14.76 13.21 12.70
N TYR A 484 -14.11 12.06 12.48
CA TYR A 484 -12.74 12.02 11.97
C TYR A 484 -12.63 12.52 10.53
N ALA A 485 -13.65 12.33 9.69
CA ALA A 485 -13.69 12.90 8.34
C ALA A 485 -13.71 14.44 8.38
N ALA A 486 -14.57 15.05 9.22
CA ALA A 486 -14.61 16.50 9.42
C ALA A 486 -13.27 17.07 9.94
N ARG A 487 -12.66 16.43 10.96
CA ARG A 487 -11.31 16.76 11.45
C ARG A 487 -10.28 16.75 10.31
N THR A 488 -10.30 15.71 9.50
CA THR A 488 -9.32 15.51 8.40
C THR A 488 -9.50 16.53 7.28
N ALA A 489 -10.75 16.86 6.93
CA ALA A 489 -11.07 17.88 5.95
C ALA A 489 -10.57 19.28 6.37
N LEU A 490 -10.72 19.64 7.65
CA LEU A 490 -10.20 20.88 8.20
C LEU A 490 -8.67 20.95 8.13
N LEU A 491 -7.98 19.93 8.65
CA LEU A 491 -6.52 19.94 8.76
C LEU A 491 -5.82 19.83 7.40
N LYS A 492 -6.45 19.20 6.40
CA LYS A 492 -5.98 19.25 5.00
C LYS A 492 -5.91 20.67 4.44
N ARG A 493 -6.69 21.61 4.99
CA ARG A 493 -6.73 23.04 4.59
C ARG A 493 -5.95 23.95 5.55
N TYR A 494 -5.92 23.62 6.84
CA TYR A 494 -5.26 24.39 7.90
C TYR A 494 -4.50 23.46 8.87
N PRO A 495 -3.34 22.91 8.46
CA PRO A 495 -2.60 21.93 9.27
C PRO A 495 -2.17 22.48 10.64
N GLU A 496 -1.97 23.79 10.76
CA GLU A 496 -1.54 24.42 12.00
C GLU A 496 -2.59 24.40 13.13
N LEU A 497 -3.82 23.96 12.84
CA LEU A 497 -4.87 23.80 13.83
C LEU A 497 -4.76 22.50 14.64
N GLU A 498 -3.95 21.52 14.22
CA GLU A 498 -3.86 20.21 14.90
C GLU A 498 -3.40 20.33 16.36
N SER A 499 -2.47 21.25 16.64
CA SER A 499 -1.96 21.51 17.99
C SER A 499 -2.83 22.46 18.82
N SER A 500 -3.91 23.01 18.26
CA SER A 500 -4.77 23.97 18.96
C SER A 500 -5.67 23.32 20.01
N ASP A 501 -5.84 23.97 21.16
CA ASP A 501 -6.62 23.41 22.29
C ASP A 501 -8.05 22.97 21.90
N PRO A 502 -8.85 23.74 21.12
CA PRO A 502 -10.17 23.29 20.70
C PRO A 502 -10.14 22.01 19.84
N MET A 503 -9.09 21.82 19.04
CA MET A 503 -8.94 20.62 18.21
C MET A 503 -8.42 19.42 19.02
N ARG A 504 -7.61 19.66 20.06
CA ARG A 504 -7.24 18.64 21.05
C ARG A 504 -8.46 18.17 21.84
N GLU A 505 -9.28 19.10 22.34
CA GLU A 505 -10.55 18.80 23.03
C GLU A 505 -11.52 18.04 22.13
N ALA A 506 -11.69 18.48 20.87
CA ALA A 506 -12.54 17.78 19.90
C ALA A 506 -12.02 16.37 19.58
N THR A 507 -10.71 16.19 19.39
CA THR A 507 -10.10 14.87 19.18
C THR A 507 -10.34 13.96 20.39
N GLN A 508 -10.24 14.49 21.61
CA GLN A 508 -10.52 13.76 22.85
C GLN A 508 -12.01 13.34 22.96
N LYS A 509 -12.97 14.20 22.59
CA LYS A 509 -14.39 13.81 22.51
C LYS A 509 -14.61 12.62 21.56
N ILE A 510 -13.89 12.58 20.44
CA ILE A 510 -14.00 11.48 19.47
C ILE A 510 -13.40 10.19 20.07
N THR A 511 -12.23 10.22 20.72
CA THR A 511 -11.66 9.02 21.35
C THR A 511 -12.46 8.53 22.57
N ASP A 512 -13.04 9.43 23.37
CA ASP A 512 -14.00 9.08 24.41
C ASP A 512 -15.23 8.36 23.81
N THR A 513 -15.75 8.85 22.68
CA THR A 513 -16.86 8.21 21.95
C THR A 513 -16.46 6.83 21.40
N GLN A 514 -15.24 6.69 20.85
CA GLN A 514 -14.70 5.41 20.38
C GLN A 514 -14.58 4.39 21.52
N ARG A 515 -14.14 4.79 22.71
CA ARG A 515 -14.10 3.94 23.92
C ARG A 515 -15.50 3.47 24.32
N ASP A 516 -16.44 4.39 24.44
CA ASP A 516 -17.79 4.15 24.98
C ASP A 516 -18.68 3.35 24.00
N LEU A 517 -18.24 3.23 22.74
CA LEU A 517 -18.85 2.38 21.71
C LEU A 517 -18.35 0.93 21.70
N VAL A 518 -17.23 0.59 22.36
CA VAL A 518 -16.75 -0.79 22.43
C VAL A 518 -17.79 -1.67 23.14
N ARG A 519 -18.29 -2.71 22.47
CA ARG A 519 -19.35 -3.59 23.00
C ARG A 519 -18.76 -4.91 23.47
N VAL A 520 -18.76 -5.15 24.79
CA VAL A 520 -18.41 -6.45 25.38
C VAL A 520 -19.63 -7.37 25.42
N SER A 521 -19.44 -8.63 25.08
CA SER A 521 -20.39 -9.73 25.24
C SER A 521 -19.76 -10.87 26.05
N THR A 522 -20.59 -11.57 26.81
CA THR A 522 -20.25 -12.84 27.49
C THR A 522 -20.93 -14.05 26.83
N GLU A 523 -21.36 -13.87 25.58
CA GLU A 523 -21.83 -14.94 24.72
C GLU A 523 -20.69 -15.92 24.42
N SER A 524 -20.88 -17.18 24.82
CA SER A 524 -19.87 -18.23 24.72
C SER A 524 -19.85 -18.83 23.32
N LEU A 525 -18.70 -18.75 22.64
CA LEU A 525 -18.44 -19.47 21.40
C LEU A 525 -17.82 -20.82 21.74
N ALA A 526 -18.58 -21.88 21.54
CA ALA A 526 -18.19 -23.24 21.87
C ALA A 526 -17.11 -23.76 20.91
N ALA A 527 -16.16 -24.53 21.47
CA ALA A 527 -15.20 -25.30 20.69
C ALA A 527 -15.72 -26.73 20.46
N GLU A 528 -15.32 -27.31 19.33
CA GLU A 528 -15.59 -28.70 18.97
C GLU A 528 -14.35 -29.57 19.14
N THR A 529 -14.56 -30.84 19.51
CA THR A 529 -13.49 -31.86 19.61
C THR A 529 -13.58 -32.92 18.49
N SER A 530 -14.57 -32.81 17.60
CA SER A 530 -14.71 -33.60 16.37
C SER A 530 -13.92 -32.99 15.22
N ASP A 531 -13.07 -33.80 14.58
CA ASP A 531 -12.28 -33.38 13.41
C ASP A 531 -13.13 -33.37 12.13
N VAL A 532 -12.74 -32.55 11.15
CA VAL A 532 -13.42 -32.46 9.85
C VAL A 532 -13.22 -33.77 9.09
N ALA A 533 -14.30 -34.36 8.58
CA ALA A 533 -14.24 -35.60 7.83
C ALA A 533 -13.39 -35.46 6.55
N ASN A 534 -12.24 -36.15 6.50
CA ASN A 534 -11.40 -36.21 5.32
C ASN A 534 -12.21 -36.81 4.15
N ARG A 535 -12.21 -36.15 2.99
CA ARG A 535 -12.85 -36.62 1.75
C ARG A 535 -11.95 -37.61 0.98
N SER A 536 -10.67 -37.66 1.32
CA SER A 536 -9.73 -38.66 0.84
C SER A 536 -9.80 -39.92 1.72
N GLU A 537 -9.78 -41.10 1.10
CA GLU A 537 -9.62 -42.38 1.83
C GLU A 537 -8.18 -42.53 2.33
N PHE A 538 -7.20 -42.09 1.52
CA PHE A 538 -5.81 -41.95 1.90
C PHE A 538 -5.25 -40.61 1.43
N THR A 539 -4.37 -40.03 2.24
CA THR A 539 -3.64 -38.79 1.96
C THR A 539 -2.17 -39.09 2.21
N ILE A 540 -1.34 -39.04 1.16
CA ILE A 540 0.06 -39.49 1.21
C ILE A 540 0.98 -38.30 0.93
N VAL A 541 1.76 -37.87 1.91
CA VAL A 541 2.78 -36.83 1.71
C VAL A 541 3.97 -37.42 0.93
N LEU A 542 4.32 -36.81 -0.21
CA LEU A 542 5.56 -37.10 -0.91
C LEU A 542 6.66 -36.18 -0.37
N SER A 543 7.75 -36.75 0.13
CA SER A 543 8.81 -35.98 0.77
C SER A 543 10.17 -36.65 0.62
N SER A 544 11.17 -35.88 0.16
CA SER A 544 12.55 -36.32 0.08
C SER A 544 13.33 -35.82 1.30
N ARG A 545 14.17 -36.66 1.90
CA ARG A 545 14.80 -36.37 3.20
C ARG A 545 16.25 -36.82 3.22
N SER A 546 17.15 -35.96 3.70
CA SER A 546 18.59 -36.22 3.70
C SER A 546 19.29 -35.64 4.95
N GLY A 547 20.57 -35.98 5.11
CA GLY A 547 21.39 -35.60 6.27
C GLY A 547 21.44 -36.68 7.36
N ASN A 548 22.18 -36.38 8.43
CA ASN A 548 22.46 -37.32 9.53
C ASN A 548 21.56 -37.11 10.76
N GLY A 549 20.79 -36.02 10.78
CA GLY A 549 19.99 -35.61 11.93
C GLY A 549 20.76 -34.77 12.96
N ALA A 550 20.02 -34.27 13.94
CA ALA A 550 20.47 -33.41 15.02
C ALA A 550 20.31 -34.13 16.37
N ALA A 551 21.43 -34.59 16.94
CA ALA A 551 21.44 -35.23 18.24
C ALA A 551 20.99 -34.27 19.35
N GLY A 552 20.08 -34.72 20.22
CA GLY A 552 19.56 -33.94 21.34
C GLY A 552 18.15 -33.37 21.13
N LEU A 553 17.68 -33.22 19.89
CA LEU A 553 16.36 -32.63 19.60
C LEU A 553 15.20 -33.65 19.62
N SER A 554 15.44 -34.88 20.07
CA SER A 554 14.47 -35.97 20.04
C SER A 554 13.18 -35.63 20.78
N GLY A 555 12.04 -35.79 20.10
CA GLY A 555 10.71 -35.48 20.66
C GLY A 555 10.29 -34.00 20.57
N ARG A 556 11.18 -33.10 20.15
CA ARG A 556 10.80 -31.74 19.74
C ARG A 556 10.18 -31.79 18.33
N VAL A 557 9.19 -30.93 18.07
CA VAL A 557 8.52 -30.83 16.76
C VAL A 557 8.68 -29.41 16.22
N ALA A 558 9.00 -29.28 14.94
CA ALA A 558 9.04 -28.04 14.21
C ALA A 558 7.77 -27.90 13.36
N TYR A 559 6.98 -26.87 13.63
CA TYR A 559 5.79 -26.53 12.84
C TYR A 559 6.16 -25.55 11.73
N VAL A 560 5.76 -25.86 10.50
CA VAL A 560 5.99 -25.04 9.30
C VAL A 560 4.70 -24.92 8.49
N LEU A 561 4.46 -23.77 7.88
CA LEU A 561 3.40 -23.54 6.90
C LEU A 561 4.04 -23.34 5.52
N VAL A 562 3.71 -24.21 4.57
CA VAL A 562 4.13 -24.10 3.17
C VAL A 562 2.95 -24.46 2.26
N ASP A 563 2.80 -23.70 1.17
CA ASP A 563 1.79 -23.91 0.13
C ASP A 563 0.34 -24.16 0.59
N GLY A 564 -0.06 -23.54 1.72
CA GLY A 564 -1.39 -23.68 2.32
C GLY A 564 -1.62 -24.91 3.20
N ALA A 565 -0.56 -25.65 3.56
CA ALA A 565 -0.61 -26.73 4.52
C ALA A 565 0.40 -26.56 5.66
N VAL A 566 -0.03 -26.90 6.88
CA VAL A 566 0.83 -26.97 8.06
C VAL A 566 1.35 -28.39 8.22
N TYR A 567 2.67 -28.51 8.37
CA TYR A 567 3.37 -29.77 8.65
C TYR A 567 3.99 -29.74 10.03
N GLY A 568 3.87 -30.85 10.76
CA GLY A 568 4.66 -31.13 11.95
C GLY A 568 5.85 -32.02 11.59
N LEU A 569 7.07 -31.52 11.79
CA LEU A 569 8.31 -32.24 11.48
C LEU A 569 9.06 -32.62 12.77
N ALA A 570 9.60 -33.82 12.85
CA ALA A 570 10.49 -34.21 13.94
C ALA A 570 11.79 -33.38 13.88
N ALA A 571 12.03 -32.50 14.86
CA ALA A 571 13.13 -31.53 14.79
C ALA A 571 14.53 -32.18 14.83
N ASN A 572 14.62 -33.46 15.22
CA ASN A 572 15.86 -34.23 15.23
C ASN A 572 16.27 -34.83 13.87
N ASP A 573 15.36 -35.03 12.91
CA ASP A 573 15.71 -35.71 11.64
C ASP A 573 14.84 -35.33 10.44
N GLY A 574 13.98 -34.31 10.58
CA GLY A 574 13.09 -33.82 9.52
C GLY A 574 11.92 -34.75 9.18
N LYS A 575 11.70 -35.89 9.87
CA LYS A 575 10.58 -36.78 9.50
C LYS A 575 9.26 -36.01 9.60
N VAL A 576 8.47 -36.01 8.52
CA VAL A 576 7.06 -35.62 8.57
C VAL A 576 6.33 -36.52 9.55
N LEU A 577 5.73 -35.92 10.58
CA LEU A 577 4.87 -36.59 11.56
C LEU A 577 3.40 -36.50 11.18
N TRP A 578 3.01 -35.36 10.59
CA TRP A 578 1.64 -35.08 10.14
C TRP A 578 1.58 -33.87 9.21
N ARG A 579 0.48 -33.75 8.45
CA ARG A 579 0.08 -32.60 7.62
C ARG A 579 -1.38 -32.23 7.93
N ARG A 580 -1.74 -30.95 7.85
CA ARG A 580 -3.12 -30.47 7.71
C ARG A 580 -3.19 -29.35 6.66
N TYR A 581 -4.09 -29.44 5.69
CA TYR A 581 -4.39 -28.32 4.80
C TYR A 581 -5.21 -27.25 5.54
N VAL A 582 -4.90 -25.97 5.29
CA VAL A 582 -5.46 -24.82 6.02
C VAL A 582 -5.91 -23.67 5.11
N GLY A 583 -5.71 -23.76 3.80
CA GLY A 583 -5.98 -22.68 2.84
C GLY A 583 -4.77 -21.80 2.52
N ARG A 584 -4.87 -21.03 1.42
CA ARG A 584 -3.76 -20.19 0.91
C ARG A 584 -3.99 -18.68 1.09
N ASP A 585 -5.22 -18.28 1.39
CA ASP A 585 -5.69 -16.88 1.28
C ASP A 585 -5.02 -15.93 2.28
N ARG A 586 -4.44 -16.48 3.37
CA ARG A 586 -3.68 -15.73 4.38
C ARG A 586 -2.62 -16.60 5.04
N VAL A 587 -1.40 -16.09 5.17
CA VAL A 587 -0.27 -16.79 5.81
C VAL A 587 -0.24 -16.46 7.30
N ILE A 588 -0.84 -17.31 8.13
CA ILE A 588 -0.72 -17.25 9.61
C ILE A 588 0.20 -18.39 10.07
N GLN A 589 1.40 -18.04 10.54
CA GLN A 589 2.41 -19.04 10.91
C GLN A 589 1.98 -19.84 12.17
N PRO A 590 2.06 -21.18 12.15
CA PRO A 590 1.65 -22.04 13.26
C PRO A 590 2.57 -21.83 14.47
N GLN A 591 1.99 -21.73 15.66
CA GLN A 591 2.72 -21.43 16.90
C GLN A 591 2.65 -22.62 17.87
N PRO A 592 3.73 -22.98 18.59
CA PRO A 592 3.62 -23.91 19.71
C PRO A 592 2.89 -23.23 20.88
N ILE A 593 2.03 -23.95 21.61
CA ILE A 593 1.26 -23.39 22.74
C ILE A 593 2.13 -22.98 23.94
N SER A 594 3.38 -23.45 24.00
CA SER A 594 4.39 -23.07 24.99
C SER A 594 5.80 -23.33 24.45
N ALA A 595 6.84 -22.96 25.20
CA ALA A 595 8.24 -23.23 24.84
C ALA A 595 8.70 -24.67 25.17
N GLU A 596 7.84 -25.52 25.75
CA GLU A 596 8.23 -26.85 26.21
C GLU A 596 8.46 -27.84 25.05
N PRO A 597 9.41 -28.80 25.18
CA PRO A 597 9.63 -29.85 24.18
C PRO A 597 8.35 -30.67 23.93
N GLY A 598 7.84 -30.62 22.69
CA GLY A 598 6.63 -31.35 22.29
C GLY A 598 5.32 -30.69 22.69
N ALA A 599 5.31 -29.37 22.96
CA ALA A 599 4.08 -28.60 23.11
C ALA A 599 3.24 -28.59 21.81
N ASP A 600 1.92 -28.72 21.94
CA ASP A 600 0.95 -28.74 20.83
C ASP A 600 1.06 -27.53 19.89
N ALA A 601 0.59 -27.69 18.65
CA ALA A 601 0.48 -26.59 17.69
C ALA A 601 -0.88 -25.90 17.80
N LEU A 602 -0.84 -24.57 17.81
CA LEU A 602 -1.95 -23.70 17.47
C LEU A 602 -1.84 -23.34 15.97
N VAL A 603 -2.93 -23.56 15.24
CA VAL A 603 -3.04 -23.48 13.78
C VAL A 603 -4.27 -22.65 13.42
N ALA A 604 -4.16 -21.80 12.41
CA ALA A 604 -5.31 -21.15 11.80
C ALA A 604 -5.70 -21.92 10.53
N ASP A 605 -6.94 -22.41 10.46
CA ASP A 605 -7.56 -22.86 9.21
C ASP A 605 -8.23 -21.63 8.57
N VAL A 606 -7.52 -21.01 7.64
CA VAL A 606 -7.98 -19.78 6.97
C VAL A 606 -9.05 -20.08 5.91
N ALA A 607 -9.06 -21.29 5.34
CA ALA A 607 -10.10 -21.74 4.40
C ALA A 607 -11.47 -21.96 5.08
N ARG A 608 -11.50 -22.27 6.38
CA ARG A 608 -12.74 -22.46 7.16
C ARG A 608 -13.04 -21.34 8.16
N HIS A 609 -12.14 -20.37 8.31
CA HIS A 609 -12.16 -19.37 9.38
C HIS A 609 -12.24 -20.00 10.79
N GLU A 610 -11.39 -21.00 11.05
CA GLU A 610 -11.33 -21.70 12.33
C GLU A 610 -9.95 -21.60 12.99
N LEU A 611 -9.95 -21.53 14.32
CA LEU A 611 -8.75 -21.68 15.12
C LEU A 611 -8.66 -23.10 15.66
N VAL A 612 -7.53 -23.78 15.46
CA VAL A 612 -7.38 -25.22 15.70
C VAL A 612 -6.17 -25.48 16.59
N ARG A 613 -6.36 -26.26 17.67
CA ARG A 613 -5.25 -26.83 18.45
C ARG A 613 -5.09 -28.30 18.09
N VAL A 614 -3.86 -28.73 17.77
CA VAL A 614 -3.55 -30.10 17.35
C VAL A 614 -2.38 -30.71 18.11
N ALA A 615 -2.50 -32.01 18.39
CA ALA A 615 -1.58 -32.78 19.21
C ALA A 615 -0.18 -32.87 18.57
N ALA A 616 0.84 -32.36 19.28
CA ALA A 616 2.17 -32.05 18.75
C ALA A 616 2.79 -33.08 17.78
N THR A 617 2.73 -34.36 18.15
CA THR A 617 3.39 -35.46 17.43
C THR A 617 2.49 -36.21 16.45
N THR A 618 1.20 -35.86 16.34
CA THR A 618 0.23 -36.63 15.52
C THR A 618 -0.72 -35.80 14.67
N GLY A 619 -0.82 -34.48 14.87
CA GLY A 619 -1.70 -33.61 14.08
C GLY A 619 -3.20 -33.84 14.30
N LYS A 620 -3.56 -34.76 15.20
CA LYS A 620 -4.95 -35.00 15.61
C LYS A 620 -5.51 -33.79 16.33
N LEU A 621 -6.78 -33.51 16.10
CA LEU A 621 -7.50 -32.44 16.79
C LEU A 621 -7.45 -32.61 18.32
N VAL A 622 -7.20 -31.51 19.03
CA VAL A 622 -7.49 -31.35 20.45
C VAL A 622 -8.81 -30.59 20.59
N TRP A 623 -8.91 -29.43 19.93
CA TRP A 623 -10.14 -28.67 19.75
C TRP A 623 -10.06 -27.77 18.51
N ARG A 624 -11.21 -27.40 17.94
CA ARG A 624 -11.37 -26.33 16.92
C ARG A 624 -12.43 -25.34 17.39
N LEU A 625 -12.21 -24.06 17.12
CA LEU A 625 -13.12 -22.95 17.42
C LEU A 625 -13.54 -22.28 16.10
N PRO A 626 -14.80 -22.48 15.65
CA PRO A 626 -15.30 -21.85 14.44
C PRO A 626 -15.52 -20.33 14.64
N ILE A 627 -14.57 -19.52 14.18
CA ILE A 627 -14.64 -18.05 14.30
C ILE A 627 -15.61 -17.48 13.24
N GLY A 628 -15.62 -18.07 12.04
CA GLY A 628 -16.58 -17.78 10.97
C GLY A 628 -16.24 -16.58 10.08
N GLU A 629 -15.24 -15.77 10.44
CA GLU A 629 -14.75 -14.62 9.67
C GLU A 629 -13.21 -14.58 9.65
N PRO A 630 -12.57 -13.92 8.66
CA PRO A 630 -11.12 -13.76 8.61
C PRO A 630 -10.54 -13.14 9.88
N PHE A 631 -9.38 -13.64 10.31
CA PHE A 631 -8.74 -13.20 11.54
C PHE A 631 -7.22 -13.00 11.44
N GLN A 632 -6.69 -12.35 12.46
CA GLN A 632 -5.31 -11.91 12.64
C GLN A 632 -4.53 -12.92 13.50
N THR A 633 -3.20 -12.93 13.38
CA THR A 633 -2.31 -13.86 14.11
C THR A 633 -2.65 -13.95 15.60
N PRO A 634 -3.07 -15.13 16.12
CA PRO A 634 -3.44 -15.30 17.53
C PRO A 634 -2.29 -15.01 18.51
N GLN A 635 -2.63 -14.49 19.70
CA GLN A 635 -1.67 -13.99 20.70
C GLN A 635 -1.81 -14.70 22.06
N ILE A 636 -0.83 -15.53 22.43
CA ILE A 636 -0.89 -16.41 23.62
C ILE A 636 -0.44 -15.68 24.90
N ALA A 637 -1.36 -15.51 25.86
CA ALA A 637 -1.15 -14.85 27.15
C ALA A 637 -1.36 -15.83 28.33
N ASN A 638 -0.34 -16.64 28.60
CA ASN A 638 -0.39 -17.74 29.58
C ASN A 638 -1.45 -18.80 29.19
N GLN A 639 -2.52 -18.98 29.99
CA GLN A 639 -3.63 -19.89 29.68
C GLN A 639 -4.74 -19.26 28.83
N GLN A 640 -4.66 -17.96 28.54
CA GLN A 640 -5.59 -17.28 27.65
C GLN A 640 -4.94 -17.03 26.29
N LEU A 641 -5.78 -16.92 25.26
CA LEU A 641 -5.41 -16.62 23.90
C LEU A 641 -6.32 -15.51 23.39
N PHE A 642 -5.75 -14.50 22.74
CA PHE A 642 -6.51 -13.40 22.14
C PHE A 642 -6.46 -13.48 20.62
N VAL A 643 -7.63 -13.40 19.99
CA VAL A 643 -7.81 -13.43 18.54
C VAL A 643 -8.59 -12.21 18.11
N THR A 644 -8.05 -11.43 17.18
CA THR A 644 -8.76 -10.29 16.58
C THR A 644 -9.16 -10.66 15.16
N THR A 645 -10.41 -10.40 14.81
CA THR A 645 -11.00 -10.60 13.48
C THR A 645 -10.88 -9.32 12.65
N ASP A 646 -10.91 -9.43 11.33
CA ASP A 646 -10.80 -8.27 10.45
C ASP A 646 -11.92 -7.24 10.68
N SER A 647 -13.12 -7.70 11.04
CA SER A 647 -14.24 -6.81 11.36
C SER A 647 -14.08 -6.06 12.69
N GLY A 648 -13.02 -6.30 13.48
CA GLY A 648 -12.80 -5.69 14.78
C GLY A 648 -13.51 -6.38 15.95
N ARG A 649 -13.98 -7.62 15.79
CA ARG A 649 -14.35 -8.48 16.92
C ARG A 649 -13.10 -9.14 17.51
N ILE A 650 -12.96 -9.10 18.83
CA ILE A 650 -11.84 -9.63 19.61
C ILE A 650 -12.39 -10.73 20.52
N LEU A 651 -11.79 -11.91 20.49
CA LEU A 651 -12.17 -13.06 21.30
C LEU A 651 -11.11 -13.34 22.36
N SER A 652 -11.53 -13.54 23.61
CA SER A 652 -10.72 -14.16 24.66
C SER A 652 -11.05 -15.64 24.70
N VAL A 653 -10.07 -16.49 24.38
CA VAL A 653 -10.18 -17.94 24.21
C VAL A 653 -9.39 -18.63 25.32
N ASP A 654 -9.98 -19.63 25.97
CA ASP A 654 -9.26 -20.50 26.90
C ASP A 654 -8.37 -21.49 26.13
N LEU A 655 -7.07 -21.53 26.43
CA LEU A 655 -6.09 -22.31 25.66
C LEU A 655 -6.21 -23.82 25.86
N GLU A 656 -6.80 -24.27 26.97
CA GLU A 656 -6.98 -25.68 27.28
C GLU A 656 -8.22 -26.27 26.60
N SER A 657 -9.37 -25.63 26.75
CA SER A 657 -10.67 -26.07 26.21
C SER A 657 -11.02 -25.53 24.82
N GLY A 658 -10.39 -24.43 24.39
CA GLY A 658 -10.68 -23.76 23.12
C GLY A 658 -11.93 -22.86 23.16
N VAL A 659 -12.68 -22.83 24.26
CA VAL A 659 -13.93 -22.07 24.37
C VAL A 659 -13.62 -20.58 24.54
N SER A 660 -14.34 -19.72 23.82
CA SER A 660 -14.33 -18.28 24.08
C SER A 660 -15.54 -17.88 24.92
N ASN A 661 -15.31 -17.30 26.10
CA ASN A 661 -16.40 -16.88 27.01
C ASN A 661 -16.57 -15.36 27.13
N THR A 662 -15.64 -14.59 26.56
CA THR A 662 -15.68 -13.12 26.54
C THR A 662 -15.27 -12.66 25.15
N GLN A 663 -16.11 -11.83 24.53
CA GLN A 663 -15.86 -11.24 23.22
C GLN A 663 -16.07 -9.73 23.31
N ALA A 664 -15.33 -8.93 22.53
CA ALA A 664 -15.58 -7.50 22.37
C ALA A 664 -15.69 -7.14 20.90
N LYS A 665 -16.51 -6.15 20.57
CA LYS A 665 -16.62 -5.57 19.23
C LYS A 665 -16.17 -4.12 19.29
N LEU A 666 -15.12 -3.80 18.53
CA LEU A 666 -14.70 -2.42 18.29
C LEU A 666 -15.66 -1.74 17.28
N PRO A 667 -15.84 -0.41 17.37
CA PRO A 667 -16.56 0.39 16.38
C PRO A 667 -15.81 0.59 15.04
N GLN A 668 -14.66 -0.08 14.85
CA GLN A 668 -13.83 -0.01 13.65
C GLN A 668 -13.32 -1.40 13.27
N VAL A 669 -13.02 -1.59 11.98
CA VAL A 669 -12.28 -2.76 11.46
C VAL A 669 -10.80 -2.70 11.89
N THR A 670 -10.08 -3.82 11.79
CA THR A 670 -8.70 -3.94 12.30
C THR A 670 -7.80 -4.78 11.40
N ALA A 671 -6.63 -4.23 11.02
CA ALA A 671 -5.67 -4.87 10.12
C ALA A 671 -4.52 -5.64 10.82
N ALA A 672 -4.46 -5.64 12.16
CA ALA A 672 -3.35 -6.19 12.92
C ALA A 672 -3.79 -6.83 14.26
N SER A 673 -3.00 -7.78 14.77
CA SER A 673 -3.20 -8.41 16.08
C SER A 673 -2.95 -7.44 17.25
N PRO A 674 -3.48 -7.72 18.46
CA PRO A 674 -3.18 -6.94 19.65
C PRO A 674 -1.77 -7.28 20.19
N THR A 675 -1.29 -6.51 21.15
CA THR A 675 -0.08 -6.82 21.92
C THR A 675 -0.31 -6.56 23.42
N PHE A 676 0.58 -7.02 24.29
CA PHE A 676 0.45 -6.85 25.75
C PHE A 676 1.79 -6.97 26.48
N ASP A 677 1.80 -6.53 27.74
CA ASP A 677 2.83 -6.88 28.73
C ASP A 677 2.30 -8.03 29.60
N MET A 678 3.13 -9.04 29.88
CA MET A 678 2.76 -10.13 30.80
C MET A 678 2.52 -9.63 32.23
N ARG A 679 3.10 -8.48 32.62
CA ARG A 679 3.01 -7.88 33.96
C ARG A 679 1.83 -6.92 34.13
N ARG A 680 1.18 -6.48 33.05
CA ARG A 680 0.09 -5.50 33.06
C ARG A 680 -1.24 -6.19 32.75
N PRO A 681 -2.40 -5.67 33.21
CA PRO A 681 -3.69 -6.30 32.97
C PRO A 681 -4.27 -6.01 31.57
N TYR A 682 -3.59 -5.23 30.71
CA TYR A 682 -4.16 -4.72 29.46
C TYR A 682 -3.62 -5.38 28.18
N LEU A 683 -4.47 -5.36 27.15
CA LEU A 683 -4.16 -5.48 25.71
C LEU A 683 -4.07 -4.09 25.09
N TYR A 684 -3.30 -3.98 24.01
CA TYR A 684 -3.21 -2.80 23.15
C TYR A 684 -3.55 -3.24 21.72
N GLN A 685 -4.69 -2.79 21.20
CA GLN A 685 -5.22 -3.13 19.88
C GLN A 685 -5.31 -1.88 19.01
N LEU A 686 -4.82 -1.94 17.78
CA LEU A 686 -4.99 -0.85 16.81
C LEU A 686 -6.33 -0.98 16.09
N GLY A 687 -7.02 0.16 15.88
CA GLY A 687 -8.03 0.29 14.83
C GLY A 687 -7.36 0.44 13.46
N ASP A 688 -8.11 0.23 12.38
CA ASP A 688 -7.63 0.46 11.02
C ASP A 688 -7.11 1.90 10.79
N HIS A 689 -7.78 2.91 11.38
CA HIS A 689 -7.31 4.29 11.36
C HIS A 689 -7.42 4.99 12.72
N SER A 690 -6.52 5.94 12.93
CA SER A 690 -6.50 6.97 13.98
C SER A 690 -6.41 6.51 15.46
N ASN A 691 -6.87 5.30 15.81
CA ASN A 691 -7.11 4.90 17.20
C ASN A 691 -6.26 3.69 17.64
N LEU A 692 -5.86 3.72 18.91
CA LEU A 692 -5.28 2.59 19.64
C LEU A 692 -6.09 2.37 20.92
N TYR A 693 -6.76 1.22 21.01
CA TYR A 693 -7.65 0.82 22.10
C TYR A 693 -6.86 0.07 23.18
N VAL A 694 -7.00 0.47 24.44
CA VAL A 694 -6.48 -0.24 25.61
C VAL A 694 -7.62 -0.99 26.27
N LEU A 695 -7.53 -2.32 26.31
CA LEU A 695 -8.60 -3.22 26.76
C LEU A 695 -8.13 -4.08 27.93
N ALA A 696 -8.95 -4.30 28.95
CA ALA A 696 -8.63 -5.23 30.04
C ALA A 696 -8.62 -6.69 29.55
N LYS A 697 -7.60 -7.49 29.89
CA LYS A 697 -7.46 -8.89 29.43
C LYS A 697 -8.53 -9.84 29.97
N ASP A 698 -9.06 -9.56 31.16
CA ASP A 698 -10.05 -10.40 31.84
C ASP A 698 -11.49 -10.24 31.30
N SER A 699 -11.81 -9.06 30.77
CA SER A 699 -13.17 -8.61 30.49
C SER A 699 -13.35 -7.96 29.12
N LEU A 700 -12.25 -7.70 28.39
CA LEU A 700 -12.19 -6.97 27.12
C LEU A 700 -12.85 -5.57 27.13
N ALA A 701 -13.16 -5.03 28.31
CA ALA A 701 -13.67 -3.69 28.47
C ALA A 701 -12.62 -2.64 28.05
N SER A 702 -13.04 -1.59 27.34
CA SER A 702 -12.14 -0.52 26.92
C SER A 702 -11.94 0.49 28.05
N ASN A 703 -10.68 0.65 28.47
CA ASN A 703 -10.30 1.59 29.53
C ASN A 703 -9.85 2.95 28.98
N GLU A 704 -9.30 2.96 27.78
CA GLU A 704 -8.67 4.12 27.15
C GLU A 704 -8.63 3.92 25.63
N VAL A 705 -8.76 5.01 24.88
CA VAL A 705 -8.48 5.06 23.44
C VAL A 705 -7.54 6.23 23.18
N TYR A 706 -6.38 5.93 22.62
CA TYR A 706 -5.35 6.91 22.28
C TYR A 706 -5.46 7.28 20.79
N TYR A 707 -5.40 8.58 20.49
CA TYR A 707 -5.33 9.08 19.12
C TYR A 707 -3.89 9.01 18.61
N LEU A 708 -3.63 8.04 17.71
CA LEU A 708 -2.36 7.88 16.99
C LEU A 708 -2.36 8.62 15.64
N GLY A 709 -3.54 8.89 15.06
CA GLY A 709 -3.69 9.65 13.80
C GLY A 709 -3.28 8.95 12.51
N HIS A 710 -2.86 7.68 12.58
CA HIS A 710 -2.51 6.87 11.42
C HIS A 710 -3.68 6.71 10.43
N GLN A 711 -3.36 6.43 9.17
CA GLN A 711 -4.34 6.27 8.09
C GLN A 711 -4.74 4.80 7.88
N PRO A 712 -5.90 4.52 7.24
CA PRO A 712 -6.31 3.16 6.88
C PRO A 712 -5.19 2.36 6.21
N GLY A 713 -4.98 1.12 6.66
CA GLY A 713 -3.99 0.19 6.10
C GLY A 713 -2.51 0.59 6.22
N THR A 714 -2.12 1.71 6.87
CA THR A 714 -0.69 2.06 7.00
C THR A 714 0.05 1.21 8.04
N ILE A 715 -0.64 0.61 9.00
CA ILE A 715 -0.02 -0.29 9.99
C ILE A 715 -0.29 -1.74 9.62
N ALA A 716 0.71 -2.38 9.01
CA ALA A 716 0.63 -3.76 8.49
C ALA A 716 1.07 -4.85 9.49
N VAL A 717 1.53 -4.48 10.69
CA VAL A 717 2.07 -5.41 11.68
C VAL A 717 1.55 -5.09 13.09
N PRO A 718 1.38 -6.10 13.98
CA PRO A 718 1.07 -5.87 15.39
C PRO A 718 2.13 -4.99 16.07
N PRO A 719 1.73 -4.10 16.99
CA PRO A 719 2.65 -3.28 17.75
C PRO A 719 3.38 -4.11 18.83
N VAL A 720 4.45 -3.57 19.40
CA VAL A 720 5.38 -4.35 20.24
C VAL A 720 5.71 -3.62 21.54
N MET A 721 5.53 -4.29 22.69
CA MET A 721 5.67 -3.70 24.02
C MET A 721 7.04 -4.03 24.65
N ALA A 722 7.89 -3.02 24.85
CA ALA A 722 9.20 -3.14 25.49
C ALA A 722 9.29 -2.24 26.74
N LEU A 723 9.42 -2.86 27.93
CA LEU A 723 9.61 -2.15 29.22
C LEU A 723 8.61 -0.99 29.46
N GLY A 724 7.34 -1.18 29.11
CA GLY A 724 6.28 -0.15 29.25
C GLY A 724 6.19 0.87 28.12
N HIS A 725 7.00 0.74 27.08
CA HIS A 725 6.97 1.54 25.86
C HIS A 725 6.45 0.69 24.71
N LEU A 726 5.38 1.15 24.07
CA LEU A 726 4.71 0.51 22.96
C LEU A 726 5.22 1.08 21.65
N PHE A 727 5.70 0.21 20.77
CA PHE A 727 6.27 0.54 19.47
C PHE A 727 5.25 0.25 18.38
N VAL A 728 4.92 1.26 17.58
CA VAL A 728 3.96 1.14 16.47
C VAL A 728 4.62 1.57 15.18
N ALA A 729 4.67 0.67 14.19
CA ALA A 729 5.29 0.92 12.89
C ALA A 729 4.24 1.28 11.84
N GLU A 730 4.27 2.53 11.39
CA GLU A 730 3.38 3.06 10.37
C GLU A 730 4.10 3.23 9.03
N ASN A 731 3.60 2.59 7.97
CA ASN A 731 4.10 2.70 6.60
C ASN A 731 3.63 4.02 5.93
N ALA A 732 3.94 5.15 6.58
CA ALA A 732 3.37 6.49 6.33
C ALA A 732 3.77 7.17 4.99
N GLY A 733 4.41 6.45 4.07
CA GLY A 733 4.73 6.93 2.72
C GLY A 733 5.35 5.83 1.85
N PRO A 734 5.54 6.04 0.54
CA PRO A 734 5.74 4.94 -0.43
C PRO A 734 6.99 4.07 -0.19
N ASN A 735 8.05 4.65 0.40
CA ASN A 735 9.34 3.99 0.64
C ASN A 735 9.91 4.31 2.05
N TYR A 736 9.06 4.66 3.02
CA TYR A 736 9.50 4.92 4.39
C TYR A 736 8.41 4.59 5.42
N SER A 737 8.84 4.37 6.66
CA SER A 737 7.96 4.18 7.83
C SER A 737 8.23 5.22 8.91
N LEU A 738 7.27 5.42 9.81
CA LEU A 738 7.43 6.08 11.09
C LEU A 738 7.28 5.05 12.21
N LEU A 739 8.26 4.96 13.09
CA LEU A 739 8.20 4.14 14.29
C LEU A 739 7.85 5.01 15.48
N HIS A 740 6.55 5.04 15.79
CA HIS A 740 5.98 5.75 16.93
C HIS A 740 6.35 5.02 18.24
N VAL A 741 6.63 5.78 19.29
CA VAL A 741 6.93 5.26 20.64
C VAL A 741 5.92 5.85 21.61
N LEU A 742 5.15 5.00 22.29
CA LEU A 742 4.14 5.41 23.26
C LEU A 742 4.47 4.88 24.66
N ALA A 743 4.77 5.76 25.61
CA ALA A 743 5.01 5.40 27.00
C ALA A 743 3.68 5.20 27.75
N THR A 744 3.64 4.20 28.65
CA THR A 744 2.52 3.96 29.58
C THR A 744 2.87 4.34 31.02
N ASP A 745 1.86 4.61 31.85
CA ASP A 745 2.02 4.78 33.30
C ASP A 745 2.35 3.44 34.00
N ALA A 746 2.44 3.44 35.34
CA ALA A 746 2.75 2.23 36.11
C ALA A 746 1.70 1.11 36.01
N ASN A 747 0.45 1.44 35.61
CA ASN A 747 -0.65 0.49 35.47
C ASN A 747 -0.72 -0.09 34.04
N GLY A 748 -0.28 0.67 33.04
CA GLY A 748 -0.43 0.36 31.62
C GLY A 748 -1.44 1.25 30.88
N LEU A 749 -1.84 2.37 31.50
CA LEU A 749 -2.74 3.37 30.93
C LEU A 749 -1.97 4.68 30.65
N LYS A 750 -2.69 5.71 30.20
CA LYS A 750 -2.20 7.07 29.92
C LYS A 750 -1.08 7.04 28.89
N LEU A 751 -1.38 6.47 27.74
CA LEU A 751 -0.51 6.46 26.57
C LEU A 751 -0.15 7.89 26.19
N LYS A 752 1.15 8.13 26.06
CA LYS A 752 1.70 9.40 25.56
C LYS A 752 2.91 9.13 24.70
N GLU A 753 3.08 9.93 23.66
CA GLU A 753 4.34 10.01 22.94
C GLU A 753 5.37 10.76 23.82
N PRO A 754 6.53 10.17 24.18
CA PRO A 754 7.54 10.85 24.98
C PRO A 754 8.61 11.54 24.11
N GLN A 755 8.72 11.17 22.83
CA GLN A 755 9.70 11.65 21.86
C GLN A 755 9.17 11.42 20.43
N GLU A 756 9.60 12.23 19.47
CA GLU A 756 9.16 12.16 18.06
C GLU A 756 9.40 10.77 17.40
N PRO A 757 8.63 10.38 16.37
CA PRO A 757 8.74 9.05 15.75
C PRO A 757 10.03 8.89 14.94
N PHE A 758 10.64 7.70 15.00
CA PHE A 758 11.84 7.42 14.20
C PHE A 758 11.46 7.15 12.74
N ARG A 759 12.03 7.90 11.79
CA ARG A 759 11.84 7.64 10.36
C ARG A 759 12.74 6.51 9.86
N LEU A 760 12.12 5.43 9.39
CA LEU A 760 12.78 4.25 8.83
C LEU A 760 12.72 4.26 7.30
N GLN A 761 13.75 3.73 6.62
CA GLN A 761 13.75 3.54 5.17
C GLN A 761 13.13 2.19 4.82
N GLY A 762 12.19 2.17 3.86
CA GLY A 762 11.34 1.02 3.55
C GLY A 762 10.10 0.91 4.46
N HIS A 763 9.28 -0.10 4.19
CA HIS A 763 8.07 -0.48 4.91
C HIS A 763 8.33 -1.57 5.95
N VAL A 764 7.77 -1.45 7.15
CA VAL A 764 7.78 -2.53 8.14
C VAL A 764 6.64 -3.50 7.82
N LEU A 765 7.02 -4.69 7.32
CA LEU A 765 6.12 -5.78 6.91
C LEU A 765 6.33 -7.07 7.73
N VAL A 766 7.28 -7.07 8.66
CA VAL A 766 7.49 -8.13 9.66
C VAL A 766 7.42 -7.48 11.05
N PRO A 767 6.76 -8.08 12.06
CA PRO A 767 6.69 -7.50 13.40
C PRO A 767 8.08 -7.21 13.99
N PRO A 768 8.26 -6.10 14.74
CA PRO A 768 9.50 -5.85 15.49
C PRO A 768 9.84 -6.96 16.48
N PHE A 769 11.13 -7.23 16.67
CA PHE A 769 11.63 -8.30 17.55
C PHE A 769 12.15 -7.74 18.87
N LEU A 770 11.87 -8.45 19.97
CA LEU A 770 12.33 -8.10 21.31
C LEU A 770 13.59 -8.88 21.71
N ALA A 771 14.69 -8.17 21.92
CA ALA A 771 15.95 -8.71 22.45
C ALA A 771 16.22 -8.10 23.85
N GLY A 772 15.48 -8.57 24.85
CA GLY A 772 15.58 -8.08 26.23
C GLY A 772 15.05 -6.65 26.40
N ARG A 773 15.94 -5.66 26.41
CA ARG A 773 15.59 -4.22 26.43
C ARG A 773 15.65 -3.56 25.05
N ARG A 774 15.90 -4.33 23.99
CA ARG A 774 16.05 -3.83 22.63
C ARG A 774 14.86 -4.19 21.75
N VAL A 775 14.48 -3.25 20.89
CA VAL A 775 13.52 -3.44 19.81
C VAL A 775 14.27 -3.41 18.50
N ILE A 776 14.13 -4.47 17.71
CA ILE A 776 14.81 -4.67 16.43
C ILE A 776 13.76 -4.59 15.33
N VAL A 777 13.94 -3.64 14.42
CA VAL A 777 13.02 -3.39 13.30
C VAL A 777 13.77 -3.59 12.00
N MET A 778 13.14 -4.27 11.05
CA MET A 778 13.65 -4.43 9.69
C MET A 778 12.56 -4.18 8.67
N THR A 779 12.93 -3.63 7.51
CA THR A 779 11.99 -3.19 6.47
C THR A 779 12.06 -4.03 5.20
N ASP A 780 11.11 -3.81 4.30
CA ASP A 780 11.05 -4.38 2.95
C ASP A 780 12.28 -4.07 2.09
N SER A 781 13.06 -3.04 2.42
CA SER A 781 14.33 -2.71 1.78
C SER A 781 15.55 -3.29 2.52
N ALA A 782 15.34 -4.31 3.37
CA ALA A 782 16.32 -4.94 4.24
C ALA A 782 17.15 -3.98 5.12
N ALA A 783 16.63 -2.78 5.42
CA ALA A 783 17.28 -1.84 6.33
C ALA A 783 17.00 -2.24 7.79
N LEU A 784 18.05 -2.35 8.60
CA LEU A 784 18.00 -2.81 9.98
C LEU A 784 18.18 -1.63 10.94
N TYR A 785 17.32 -1.56 11.96
CA TYR A 785 17.39 -0.60 13.04
C TYR A 785 17.29 -1.34 14.37
N VAL A 786 18.17 -1.01 15.32
CA VAL A 786 18.08 -1.50 16.69
C VAL A 786 17.97 -0.33 17.66
N PHE A 787 16.93 -0.36 18.46
CA PHE A 787 16.64 0.62 19.49
C PHE A 787 16.85 0.02 20.87
N ASP A 788 17.51 0.73 21.78
CA ASP A 788 17.67 0.33 23.19
C ASP A 788 16.77 1.21 24.06
N VAL A 789 16.01 0.56 24.96
CA VAL A 789 14.99 1.20 25.80
C VAL A 789 15.51 1.39 27.22
N GLU A 790 15.57 2.65 27.65
CA GLU A 790 15.99 3.09 28.97
C GLU A 790 14.86 3.87 29.68
N PRO A 791 13.96 3.18 30.42
CA PRO A 791 12.80 3.82 31.05
C PRO A 791 13.12 4.87 32.12
N THR A 792 14.38 4.98 32.53
CA THR A 792 14.86 5.97 33.51
C THR A 792 15.14 7.36 32.91
N THR A 793 14.99 7.53 31.59
CA THR A 793 15.32 8.75 30.84
C THR A 793 14.03 9.32 30.20
N PRO A 794 13.15 10.02 30.94
CA PRO A 794 11.71 10.07 30.61
C PRO A 794 11.32 10.96 29.42
N GLU A 795 12.22 11.86 28.99
CA GLU A 795 12.06 12.73 27.82
C GLU A 795 12.60 12.11 26.52
N LYS A 796 13.41 11.05 26.63
CA LYS A 796 13.91 10.29 25.48
C LYS A 796 14.25 8.84 25.87
N PRO A 797 13.25 8.03 26.27
CA PRO A 797 13.47 6.68 26.78
C PRO A 797 13.94 5.67 25.72
N VAL A 798 14.02 6.06 24.44
CA VAL A 798 14.43 5.17 23.33
C VAL A 798 15.56 5.81 22.51
N THR A 799 16.61 5.04 22.27
CA THR A 799 17.80 5.45 21.50
C THR A 799 18.10 4.49 20.36
N GLU A 800 18.45 5.01 19.18
CA GLU A 800 19.00 4.23 18.06
C GLU A 800 20.45 3.83 18.40
N VAL A 801 20.74 2.53 18.52
CA VAL A 801 22.06 2.01 18.94
C VAL A 801 22.80 1.23 17.86
N LEU A 802 22.11 0.82 16.80
CA LEU A 802 22.69 0.23 15.59
C LEU A 802 21.76 0.48 14.40
N LYS A 803 22.37 0.76 13.24
CA LYS A 803 21.65 1.03 11.99
C LYS A 803 22.47 0.61 10.78
N GLU A 804 21.90 -0.26 9.96
CA GLU A 804 22.48 -0.68 8.68
C GLU A 804 21.47 -0.42 7.57
N ILE A 805 21.89 0.24 6.49
CA ILE A 805 21.05 0.53 5.32
C ILE A 805 21.72 -0.06 4.08
N PRO A 806 21.10 -1.01 3.38
CA PRO A 806 21.61 -1.53 2.12
C PRO A 806 21.85 -0.44 1.06
N LYS A 807 22.93 -0.60 0.29
CA LYS A 807 23.33 0.34 -0.77
C LYS A 807 22.37 0.36 -1.96
N THR A 808 21.68 -0.76 -2.20
CA THR A 808 20.68 -0.92 -3.25
C THR A 808 19.31 -1.04 -2.60
N PHE A 809 18.33 -0.27 -3.09
CA PHE A 809 16.94 -0.34 -2.62
C PHE A 809 16.16 -1.34 -3.48
N GLU A 810 16.20 -2.61 -3.11
CA GLU A 810 15.32 -3.66 -3.64
C GLU A 810 14.24 -3.99 -2.60
N LYS A 811 12.98 -4.11 -3.00
CA LYS A 811 11.88 -4.50 -2.10
C LYS A 811 11.74 -6.03 -2.06
N TYR A 812 12.08 -6.64 -0.92
CA TYR A 812 11.78 -8.04 -0.62
C TYR A 812 11.61 -8.27 0.88
N LEU A 813 10.66 -9.14 1.23
CA LEU A 813 10.39 -9.48 2.62
C LEU A 813 11.60 -10.22 3.23
N THR A 814 12.13 -9.69 4.33
CA THR A 814 13.28 -10.27 5.03
C THR A 814 12.89 -10.54 6.48
N TYR A 815 13.09 -11.78 6.94
CA TYR A 815 12.77 -12.21 8.29
C TYR A 815 14.04 -12.19 9.16
N PRO A 816 14.10 -11.40 10.24
CA PRO A 816 15.19 -11.48 11.20
C PRO A 816 14.92 -12.57 12.24
N PHE A 817 15.99 -13.20 12.74
CA PHE A 817 15.98 -13.99 13.96
C PHE A 817 17.20 -13.62 14.82
N VAL A 818 17.05 -13.59 16.15
CA VAL A 818 18.06 -13.03 17.06
C VAL A 818 18.23 -13.88 18.32
N ASP A 819 19.48 -14.19 18.66
CA ASP A 819 19.89 -14.84 19.91
C ASP A 819 21.03 -14.03 20.57
N GLY A 820 20.71 -13.25 21.59
CA GLY A 820 21.66 -12.38 22.30
C GLY A 820 22.26 -11.27 21.40
N THR A 821 23.49 -11.49 20.92
CA THR A 821 24.21 -10.62 19.97
C THR A 821 24.16 -11.15 18.53
N ASN A 822 23.69 -12.37 18.33
CA ASN A 822 23.68 -13.06 17.05
C ASN A 822 22.41 -12.67 16.27
N LEU A 823 22.57 -12.29 15.01
CA LEU A 823 21.48 -11.92 14.10
C LEU A 823 21.57 -12.76 12.83
N TRP A 824 20.45 -13.39 12.46
CA TRP A 824 20.26 -14.02 11.16
C TRP A 824 19.22 -13.23 10.38
N MET A 825 19.53 -12.91 9.13
CA MET A 825 18.63 -12.24 8.18
C MET A 825 18.32 -13.21 7.04
N ALA A 826 17.06 -13.62 6.92
CA ALA A 826 16.57 -14.57 5.93
C ALA A 826 15.68 -13.85 4.89
N GLY A 827 16.15 -13.74 3.65
CA GLY A 827 15.47 -13.03 2.55
C GLY A 827 15.70 -13.70 1.19
N ARG A 828 16.52 -13.08 0.32
CA ARG A 828 17.05 -13.69 -0.93
C ARG A 828 18.35 -14.51 -0.73
N SER A 829 18.71 -14.68 0.53
CA SER A 829 19.86 -15.40 1.08
C SER A 829 19.66 -15.54 2.61
N LEU A 830 20.51 -16.32 3.28
CA LEU A 830 20.68 -16.26 4.73
C LEU A 830 22.01 -15.57 5.05
N ALA A 831 21.96 -14.47 5.78
CA ALA A 831 23.14 -13.76 6.27
C ALA A 831 23.23 -13.84 7.79
N TYR A 832 24.41 -14.17 8.32
CA TYR A 832 24.67 -14.26 9.76
C TYR A 832 25.65 -13.17 10.21
N TYR A 833 25.20 -12.37 11.18
CA TYR A 833 25.92 -11.23 11.74
C TYR A 833 26.07 -11.33 13.25
N GLU A 834 27.15 -10.73 13.76
CA GLU A 834 27.32 -10.38 15.16
C GLU A 834 27.03 -8.87 15.31
N MET A 835 26.03 -8.53 16.13
CA MET A 835 25.66 -7.15 16.42
C MET A 835 26.60 -6.54 17.46
N GLN A 836 27.44 -5.60 17.04
CA GLN A 836 28.42 -4.95 17.89
C GLN A 836 27.92 -3.57 18.35
N PHE A 837 27.23 -3.56 19.50
CA PHE A 837 26.55 -2.38 20.04
C PHE A 837 27.49 -1.27 20.57
N ALA A 838 28.77 -1.57 20.81
CA ALA A 838 29.74 -0.59 21.35
C ALA A 838 30.29 0.38 20.28
N ASN A 839 30.20 -0.03 19.01
CA ASN A 839 30.62 0.67 17.80
C ASN A 839 29.44 0.92 16.83
N GLY A 840 28.26 0.37 17.11
CA GLY A 840 27.05 0.51 16.29
C GLY A 840 27.12 -0.23 14.96
N GLN A 841 27.88 -1.33 14.87
CA GLN A 841 28.22 -2.01 13.62
C GLN A 841 27.70 -3.45 13.56
N LEU A 842 27.33 -3.91 12.36
CA LEU A 842 27.16 -5.33 12.07
C LEU A 842 28.49 -5.92 11.59
N LYS A 843 28.99 -6.93 12.30
CA LYS A 843 30.09 -7.77 11.81
C LYS A 843 29.49 -8.97 11.07
N SER A 844 29.63 -8.99 9.74
CA SER A 844 29.28 -10.17 8.93
C SER A 844 30.20 -11.34 9.27
N ASN A 845 29.60 -12.49 9.61
CA ASN A 845 30.33 -13.74 9.83
C ASN A 845 30.28 -14.63 8.59
N TRP A 846 29.11 -14.80 7.97
CA TRP A 846 28.96 -15.44 6.65
C TRP A 846 27.61 -15.08 5.99
N VAL A 847 27.50 -15.35 4.68
CA VAL A 847 26.27 -15.29 3.88
C VAL A 847 26.19 -16.55 3.03
N ASP A 848 24.99 -17.11 2.84
CA ASP A 848 24.76 -18.30 1.99
C ASP A 848 23.33 -18.42 1.45
N PHE A 849 23.01 -19.52 0.75
CA PHE A 849 21.73 -19.81 0.12
C PHE A 849 21.32 -18.71 -0.88
N ALA A 850 22.31 -18.22 -1.63
CA ALA A 850 22.13 -17.16 -2.60
C ALA A 850 21.15 -17.57 -3.71
N ASN A 851 20.23 -16.64 -4.05
CA ASN A 851 19.13 -16.83 -5.00
C ASN A 851 18.00 -17.78 -4.53
N GLU A 852 18.03 -18.22 -3.26
CA GLU A 852 16.88 -18.88 -2.63
C GLU A 852 16.02 -17.87 -1.88
N THR A 853 14.72 -18.15 -1.78
CA THR A 853 13.76 -17.26 -1.11
C THR A 853 13.29 -17.87 0.20
N PHE A 854 13.55 -17.20 1.32
CA PHE A 854 13.05 -17.60 2.64
C PHE A 854 11.60 -17.12 2.83
N VAL A 855 10.77 -17.94 3.46
CA VAL A 855 9.32 -17.69 3.57
C VAL A 855 8.75 -17.75 5.00
N ALA A 856 9.62 -17.88 5.99
CA ALA A 856 9.28 -17.81 7.40
C ALA A 856 10.49 -17.37 8.24
N THR A 857 10.23 -16.80 9.41
CA THR A 857 11.26 -16.51 10.42
C THR A 857 12.00 -17.79 10.84
N PRO A 858 13.34 -17.82 10.82
CA PRO A 858 14.13 -18.93 11.36
C PRO A 858 13.74 -19.31 12.79
N ARG A 859 13.71 -20.60 13.11
CA ARG A 859 13.31 -21.11 14.44
C ARG A 859 14.45 -21.89 15.09
N GLN A 860 14.93 -21.43 16.24
CA GLN A 860 16.01 -22.08 16.99
C GLN A 860 15.49 -23.23 17.84
N PHE A 861 16.20 -24.36 17.78
CA PHE A 861 16.02 -25.54 18.63
C PHE A 861 17.40 -25.90 19.20
N ASP A 862 17.66 -25.48 20.44
CA ASP A 862 18.96 -25.55 21.10
C ASP A 862 20.08 -24.87 20.26
N THR A 863 20.94 -25.65 19.58
CA THR A 863 21.99 -25.13 18.67
C THR A 863 21.67 -25.25 17.18
N ALA A 864 20.53 -25.87 16.84
CA ALA A 864 20.05 -25.96 15.47
C ALA A 864 19.15 -24.77 15.12
N LEU A 865 19.25 -24.28 13.90
CA LEU A 865 18.37 -23.28 13.32
C LEU A 865 17.56 -23.94 12.20
N VAL A 866 16.25 -24.03 12.35
CA VAL A 866 15.32 -24.53 11.35
C VAL A 866 14.90 -23.40 10.42
N LEU A 867 14.98 -23.67 9.12
CA LEU A 867 14.83 -22.73 8.02
C LEU A 867 13.78 -23.26 7.03
N VAL A 868 12.96 -22.37 6.47
CA VAL A 868 12.01 -22.69 5.37
C VAL A 868 12.38 -21.85 4.16
N ARG A 869 12.87 -22.50 3.11
CA ARG A 869 13.46 -21.89 1.91
C ARG A 869 12.86 -22.48 0.63
N ARG A 870 12.67 -21.66 -0.39
CA ARG A 870 12.34 -22.10 -1.76
C ARG A 870 13.64 -22.15 -2.60
N PRO A 871 14.07 -23.33 -3.07
CA PRO A 871 15.27 -23.46 -3.90
C PRO A 871 15.19 -22.65 -5.20
N ALA A 872 16.35 -22.16 -5.65
CA ALA A 872 16.47 -21.44 -6.92
C ALA A 872 16.00 -22.34 -8.09
N ASN A 873 15.12 -21.81 -8.94
CA ASN A 873 14.46 -22.52 -10.06
C ASN A 873 13.63 -23.76 -9.64
N GLY A 874 13.35 -23.94 -8.35
CA GLY A 874 12.60 -25.08 -7.81
C GLY A 874 11.09 -24.86 -7.72
N THR A 875 10.36 -25.97 -7.88
CA THR A 875 8.98 -26.15 -7.37
C THR A 875 9.01 -26.49 -5.88
N GLY A 876 7.94 -26.21 -5.15
CA GLY A 876 7.86 -26.56 -3.72
C GLY A 876 8.88 -25.87 -2.83
N TYR A 877 9.14 -26.48 -1.68
CA TYR A 877 9.87 -25.89 -0.56
C TYR A 877 10.86 -26.89 0.06
N ARG A 878 11.89 -26.37 0.70
CA ARG A 878 12.83 -27.12 1.51
C ARG A 878 12.82 -26.61 2.95
N VAL A 879 12.76 -27.55 3.88
CA VAL A 879 12.99 -27.29 5.30
C VAL A 879 14.34 -27.87 5.67
N SER A 880 15.20 -27.05 6.26
CA SER A 880 16.56 -27.44 6.66
C SER A 880 16.79 -27.13 8.13
N ALA A 881 17.42 -28.05 8.87
CA ALA A 881 18.10 -27.70 10.11
C ALA A 881 19.59 -27.53 9.83
N ILE A 882 20.17 -26.41 10.27
CA ILE A 882 21.61 -26.16 10.24
C ILE A 882 22.13 -25.92 11.66
N HIS A 883 23.42 -26.14 11.93
CA HIS A 883 24.07 -25.51 13.08
C HIS A 883 24.11 -23.99 12.85
N GLY A 884 23.40 -23.22 13.69
CA GLY A 884 23.09 -21.82 13.40
C GLY A 884 24.31 -20.91 13.20
N THR A 885 25.43 -21.19 13.88
CA THR A 885 26.68 -20.42 13.76
C THR A 885 27.65 -20.98 12.73
N GLU A 886 27.71 -22.31 12.58
CA GLU A 886 28.68 -23.02 11.72
C GLU A 886 28.20 -23.24 10.28
N LYS A 887 26.89 -23.05 10.01
CA LYS A 887 26.26 -23.22 8.70
C LYS A 887 26.33 -24.65 8.13
N THR A 888 26.71 -25.63 8.96
CA THR A 888 26.73 -27.05 8.61
C THR A 888 25.32 -27.65 8.65
N PRO A 889 24.83 -28.30 7.57
CA PRO A 889 23.50 -28.89 7.54
C PRO A 889 23.42 -30.18 8.37
N LEU A 890 22.34 -30.29 9.16
CA LEU A 890 22.03 -31.42 10.03
C LEU A 890 21.10 -32.41 9.32
N TRP A 891 19.98 -31.89 8.82
CA TRP A 891 19.01 -32.60 8.00
C TRP A 891 18.31 -31.63 7.04
N GLU A 892 17.86 -32.15 5.91
CA GLU A 892 17.02 -31.44 4.94
C GLU A 892 15.77 -32.27 4.64
N THR A 893 14.66 -31.61 4.32
CA THR A 893 13.41 -32.24 3.92
C THR A 893 12.71 -31.38 2.87
N ASP A 894 12.56 -31.91 1.66
CA ASP A 894 11.75 -31.30 0.61
C ASP A 894 10.27 -31.59 0.87
N LEU A 895 9.46 -30.54 0.86
CA LEU A 895 8.02 -30.53 1.06
C LEU A 895 7.33 -29.81 -0.09
N SER A 896 6.06 -30.12 -0.30
CA SER A 896 5.22 -29.47 -1.31
C SER A 896 5.80 -29.47 -2.73
N VAL A 897 6.50 -30.55 -3.06
CA VAL A 897 6.98 -30.83 -4.43
C VAL A 897 5.90 -31.69 -5.12
N PRO A 898 5.09 -31.16 -6.05
CA PRO A 898 3.99 -31.89 -6.67
C PRO A 898 4.48 -33.11 -7.47
N ALA A 899 3.56 -34.04 -7.73
CA ALA A 899 3.81 -35.09 -8.73
C ALA A 899 3.92 -34.43 -10.11
N GLY A 900 5.05 -34.60 -10.79
CA GLY A 900 5.19 -34.28 -12.21
C GLY A 900 4.50 -35.31 -13.09
N GLN A 901 4.40 -36.56 -12.61
CA GLN A 901 3.55 -37.60 -13.18
C GLN A 901 3.15 -38.61 -12.11
N ILE A 902 1.87 -39.01 -12.09
CA ILE A 902 1.41 -40.24 -11.42
C ILE A 902 1.49 -41.38 -12.44
N CYS A 903 2.22 -42.43 -12.09
CA CYS A 903 2.51 -43.55 -12.98
C CYS A 903 1.78 -44.80 -12.46
N VAL A 904 0.72 -45.21 -13.15
CA VAL A 904 -0.03 -46.43 -12.83
C VAL A 904 0.27 -47.49 -13.89
N ASP A 905 0.78 -48.64 -13.50
CA ASP A 905 1.00 -49.78 -14.39
C ASP A 905 -0.02 -50.89 -14.08
N PRO A 906 -1.07 -51.06 -14.90
CA PRO A 906 -2.06 -52.12 -14.71
C PRO A 906 -1.48 -53.53 -14.83
N ALA A 907 -0.43 -53.73 -15.64
CA ALA A 907 0.14 -55.05 -15.92
C ALA A 907 0.96 -55.59 -14.75
N THR A 908 1.65 -54.71 -14.00
CA THR A 908 2.29 -55.07 -12.73
C THR A 908 1.42 -54.78 -11.50
N SER A 909 0.29 -54.10 -11.68
CA SER A 909 -0.55 -53.54 -10.60
C SER A 909 0.24 -52.65 -9.63
N THR A 910 1.20 -51.88 -10.15
CA THR A 910 2.02 -50.96 -9.36
C THR A 910 1.56 -49.51 -9.53
N ILE A 911 1.74 -48.73 -8.47
CA ILE A 911 1.50 -47.30 -8.43
C ILE A 911 2.80 -46.63 -8.01
N SER A 912 3.24 -45.66 -8.80
CA SER A 912 4.39 -44.79 -8.49
C SER A 912 4.02 -43.33 -8.74
N SER A 913 4.80 -42.43 -8.17
CA SER A 913 4.79 -41.01 -8.52
C SER A 913 6.21 -40.55 -8.79
N VAL A 914 6.42 -39.74 -9.82
CA VAL A 914 7.67 -39.02 -10.03
C VAL A 914 7.38 -37.56 -9.73
N SER A 915 8.00 -37.01 -8.67
CA SER A 915 7.84 -35.59 -8.32
C SER A 915 8.50 -34.69 -9.35
N SER A 916 8.12 -33.41 -9.39
CA SER A 916 8.72 -32.42 -10.29
C SER A 916 10.23 -32.19 -10.12
N HIS A 917 10.85 -32.63 -9.01
CA HIS A 917 12.32 -32.67 -8.83
C HIS A 917 12.99 -33.96 -9.36
N GLY A 918 12.25 -34.91 -9.91
CA GLY A 918 12.80 -36.18 -10.40
C GLY A 918 13.12 -37.18 -9.27
N ALA A 919 12.29 -37.25 -8.24
CA ALA A 919 12.34 -38.30 -7.23
C ALA A 919 11.16 -39.28 -7.44
N LEU A 920 11.47 -40.58 -7.46
CA LEU A 920 10.52 -41.67 -7.66
C LEU A 920 10.02 -42.18 -6.30
N TYR A 921 8.72 -42.06 -6.06
CA TYR A 921 8.01 -42.62 -4.92
C TYR A 921 7.25 -43.87 -5.35
N LYS A 922 7.25 -44.91 -4.51
CA LYS A 922 6.39 -46.09 -4.69
C LYS A 922 5.22 -45.99 -3.73
N ILE A 923 4.01 -46.18 -4.23
CA ILE A 923 2.77 -46.05 -3.46
C ILE A 923 2.27 -47.46 -3.14
N ASP A 924 2.81 -48.03 -2.08
CA ASP A 924 2.46 -49.36 -1.59
C ASP A 924 1.61 -49.30 -0.31
N ARG A 925 1.34 -50.47 0.30
CA ARG A 925 0.54 -50.56 1.53
C ARG A 925 1.18 -49.87 2.72
N GLN A 926 2.52 -49.75 2.79
CA GLN A 926 3.20 -49.03 3.85
C GLN A 926 2.97 -47.53 3.67
N ALA A 927 3.14 -47.00 2.45
CA ALA A 927 2.87 -45.59 2.16
C ALA A 927 1.41 -45.20 2.45
N LEU A 928 0.45 -46.06 2.09
CA LEU A 928 -0.98 -45.89 2.40
C LEU A 928 -1.27 -45.95 3.92
N THR A 929 -0.53 -46.75 4.69
CA THR A 929 -0.75 -46.90 6.13
C THR A 929 -0.06 -45.81 6.96
N GLU A 930 1.12 -45.33 6.52
CA GLU A 930 1.87 -44.24 7.19
C GLU A 930 1.40 -42.84 6.75
N GLY A 931 0.64 -42.71 5.66
CA GLY A 931 0.25 -41.41 5.08
C GLY A 931 1.44 -40.63 4.50
N TYR A 932 2.53 -41.33 4.16
CA TYR A 932 3.84 -40.75 3.84
C TYR A 932 4.65 -41.70 2.96
N ALA A 933 5.36 -41.15 1.97
CA ALA A 933 6.28 -41.92 1.11
C ALA A 933 7.67 -41.28 1.06
N ASN A 934 8.72 -42.10 1.29
CA ASN A 934 10.10 -41.75 0.96
C ASN A 934 10.38 -42.01 -0.54
N PRO A 935 11.37 -41.34 -1.16
CA PRO A 935 11.84 -41.71 -2.48
C PRO A 935 12.49 -43.10 -2.48
N ALA A 936 12.14 -43.92 -3.46
CA ALA A 936 12.77 -45.21 -3.77
C ALA A 936 13.96 -45.08 -4.74
N ALA A 937 14.03 -43.97 -5.48
CA ALA A 937 15.17 -43.53 -6.29
C ALA A 937 15.05 -42.02 -6.58
N ASP A 938 16.15 -41.37 -6.95
CA ASP A 938 16.17 -39.98 -7.43
C ASP A 938 17.19 -39.79 -8.57
N LEU A 939 17.21 -38.59 -9.17
CA LEU A 939 18.09 -38.23 -10.28
C LEU A 939 19.38 -37.49 -9.87
N GLY A 940 19.56 -37.17 -8.59
CA GLY A 940 20.73 -36.49 -8.03
C GLY A 940 20.83 -34.99 -8.33
N SER A 941 21.44 -34.25 -7.40
CA SER A 941 21.62 -32.80 -7.50
C SER A 941 22.89 -32.41 -8.28
N LEU A 942 22.74 -32.04 -9.55
CA LEU A 942 23.75 -31.27 -10.31
C LEU A 942 23.17 -30.02 -10.98
N THR A 943 21.86 -29.97 -11.18
CA THR A 943 21.09 -28.78 -11.61
C THR A 943 19.66 -28.99 -11.12
N VAL A 944 18.98 -27.94 -10.65
CA VAL A 944 17.55 -28.03 -10.33
C VAL A 944 16.77 -28.02 -11.66
N MET A 945 16.05 -29.11 -11.91
CA MET A 945 15.17 -29.29 -13.07
C MET A 945 13.72 -29.29 -12.59
N SER A 946 12.79 -28.83 -13.42
CA SER A 946 11.36 -28.76 -13.13
C SER A 946 10.57 -29.69 -14.05
N TYR A 947 10.65 -31.00 -13.76
CA TYR A 947 10.00 -32.08 -14.51
C TYR A 947 8.46 -32.04 -14.34
N THR A 948 7.82 -31.15 -15.09
CA THR A 948 6.41 -30.75 -14.90
C THR A 948 5.50 -31.13 -16.07
N ASP A 949 6.09 -31.56 -17.19
CA ASP A 949 5.39 -31.99 -18.41
C ASP A 949 5.52 -33.53 -18.53
N GLY A 950 4.54 -34.23 -17.95
CA GLY A 950 4.50 -35.70 -17.83
C GLY A 950 3.78 -36.38 -18.99
N VAL A 951 4.41 -37.41 -19.57
CA VAL A 951 3.95 -38.10 -20.77
C VAL A 951 4.01 -39.62 -20.59
N GLU A 952 2.88 -40.31 -20.76
CA GLU A 952 2.83 -41.78 -20.82
C GLU A 952 3.19 -42.29 -22.22
N LEU A 953 4.08 -43.28 -22.28
CA LEU A 953 4.56 -43.91 -23.52
C LEU A 953 3.94 -45.31 -23.74
N GLY A 954 3.11 -45.76 -22.80
CA GLY A 954 2.57 -47.10 -22.73
C GLY A 954 3.57 -48.14 -22.23
N GLY A 955 3.08 -49.37 -21.98
CA GLY A 955 3.91 -50.52 -21.62
C GLY A 955 4.72 -50.35 -20.32
N GLY A 956 4.24 -49.53 -19.37
CA GLY A 956 4.93 -49.27 -18.10
C GLY A 956 6.05 -48.22 -18.21
N LYS A 957 6.01 -47.35 -19.22
CA LYS A 957 7.02 -46.31 -19.48
C LYS A 957 6.43 -44.90 -19.47
N TRP A 958 7.15 -43.97 -18.86
CA TRP A 958 6.82 -42.55 -18.81
C TRP A 958 8.05 -41.67 -19.07
N ALA A 959 7.82 -40.50 -19.66
CA ALA A 959 8.76 -39.39 -19.75
C ALA A 959 8.26 -38.23 -18.88
N LEU A 960 9.18 -37.46 -18.31
CA LEU A 960 8.86 -36.14 -17.75
C LEU A 960 9.89 -35.13 -18.27
N VAL A 961 9.38 -34.01 -18.77
CA VAL A 961 10.16 -32.95 -19.42
C VAL A 961 10.16 -31.70 -18.55
N ASP A 962 11.25 -30.93 -18.60
CA ASP A 962 11.32 -29.54 -18.13
C ASP A 962 11.16 -28.61 -19.35
N PRO A 963 10.03 -27.89 -19.49
CA PRO A 963 9.79 -27.01 -20.64
C PRO A 963 10.83 -25.89 -20.80
N ASN A 964 11.52 -25.50 -19.72
CA ASN A 964 12.55 -24.46 -19.74
C ASN A 964 13.96 -25.00 -19.99
N ASN A 965 14.19 -26.31 -19.84
CA ASN A 965 15.52 -26.92 -19.96
C ASN A 965 15.45 -28.32 -20.59
N LEU A 966 15.47 -28.38 -21.91
CA LEU A 966 15.39 -29.63 -22.67
C LEU A 966 16.69 -30.46 -22.71
N SER A 967 17.74 -30.08 -21.96
CA SER A 967 19.03 -30.81 -21.96
C SER A 967 18.92 -32.24 -21.43
N ARG A 968 17.93 -32.51 -20.56
CA ARG A 968 17.66 -33.83 -19.96
C ARG A 968 16.17 -34.09 -19.83
N VAL A 969 15.74 -35.30 -20.17
CA VAL A 969 14.39 -35.83 -19.90
C VAL A 969 14.49 -36.87 -18.79
N ALA A 970 13.58 -36.85 -17.82
CA ALA A 970 13.45 -37.94 -16.86
C ALA A 970 12.68 -39.10 -17.52
N PHE A 971 13.24 -40.30 -17.50
CA PHE A 971 12.62 -41.50 -18.06
C PHE A 971 12.40 -42.53 -16.96
N TYR A 972 11.15 -42.97 -16.82
CA TYR A 972 10.70 -43.97 -15.86
C TYR A 972 10.20 -45.23 -16.59
N ASP A 973 10.70 -46.40 -16.21
CA ASP A 973 10.42 -47.69 -16.84
C ASP A 973 10.22 -48.76 -15.75
N THR A 974 8.99 -49.28 -15.59
CA THR A 974 8.66 -50.30 -14.57
C THR A 974 9.32 -51.66 -14.85
N THR A 975 9.75 -51.92 -16.09
CA THR A 975 10.40 -53.17 -16.48
C THR A 975 11.86 -53.27 -16.01
N GLN A 976 12.50 -52.13 -15.73
CA GLN A 976 13.91 -52.05 -15.29
C GLN A 976 14.05 -52.09 -13.77
N SER A 977 14.33 -53.28 -13.21
CA SER A 977 14.39 -53.49 -11.74
C SER A 977 15.53 -52.78 -11.00
N THR A 978 16.65 -52.46 -11.66
CA THR A 978 17.87 -51.93 -11.03
C THR A 978 18.01 -50.41 -11.09
N ARG A 979 17.49 -49.77 -12.14
CA ARG A 979 17.48 -48.31 -12.31
C ARG A 979 16.21 -47.87 -13.06
N PRO A 980 15.03 -48.00 -12.43
CA PRO A 980 13.76 -47.73 -13.10
C PRO A 980 13.57 -46.26 -13.46
N LEU A 981 14.15 -45.32 -12.69
CA LEU A 981 14.20 -43.88 -13.03
C LEU A 981 15.62 -43.48 -13.45
N ARG A 982 15.76 -42.79 -14.58
CA ARG A 982 17.04 -42.28 -15.09
C ARG A 982 16.88 -40.97 -15.85
N ALA A 983 17.89 -40.10 -15.77
CA ALA A 983 17.97 -38.91 -16.60
C ALA A 983 18.61 -39.28 -17.95
N VAL A 984 17.94 -38.89 -19.05
CA VAL A 984 18.38 -39.12 -20.43
C VAL A 984 18.83 -37.78 -21.00
N SER A 985 20.13 -37.61 -21.26
CA SER A 985 20.66 -36.44 -21.97
C SER A 985 20.15 -36.44 -23.41
N THR A 986 19.67 -35.30 -23.91
CA THR A 986 19.00 -35.22 -25.23
C THR A 986 19.92 -34.76 -26.37
N ASN A 987 21.06 -34.13 -26.04
CA ASN A 987 21.98 -33.48 -26.97
C ASN A 987 21.34 -32.43 -27.91
N LEU A 988 20.16 -31.91 -27.56
CA LEU A 988 19.49 -30.85 -28.31
C LEU A 988 20.25 -29.52 -28.19
N PRO A 989 20.20 -28.64 -29.21
CA PRO A 989 20.71 -27.27 -29.09
C PRO A 989 19.87 -26.45 -28.11
N GLU A 990 20.43 -25.37 -27.59
CA GLU A 990 19.74 -24.49 -26.65
C GLU A 990 18.44 -23.89 -27.25
N GLY A 991 17.40 -23.90 -26.43
CA GLY A 991 16.04 -23.52 -26.77
C GLY A 991 15.07 -23.97 -25.68
N LYS A 992 13.87 -23.40 -25.64
CA LYS A 992 12.80 -23.77 -24.73
C LYS A 992 11.66 -24.46 -25.47
N ALA A 993 10.94 -25.36 -24.80
CA ALA A 993 9.70 -25.91 -25.33
C ALA A 993 8.65 -24.79 -25.46
N THR A 994 7.91 -24.80 -26.56
CA THR A 994 6.81 -23.85 -26.81
C THR A 994 5.42 -24.49 -26.74
N ALA A 995 5.38 -25.81 -26.64
CA ALA A 995 4.21 -26.62 -26.33
C ALA A 995 4.65 -27.86 -25.54
N GLY A 996 3.71 -28.48 -24.83
CA GLY A 996 3.95 -29.73 -24.09
C GLY A 996 4.40 -30.88 -25.01
N ALA A 997 5.20 -31.78 -24.46
CA ALA A 997 5.69 -32.96 -25.14
C ALA A 997 4.56 -33.94 -25.44
N VAL A 998 4.75 -34.80 -26.46
CA VAL A 998 3.80 -35.86 -26.80
C VAL A 998 4.49 -37.19 -27.08
N ALA A 999 3.85 -38.28 -26.68
CA ALA A 999 4.33 -39.64 -26.83
C ALA A 999 4.42 -40.04 -28.30
N PHE A 1000 5.55 -40.62 -28.72
CA PHE A 1000 5.80 -40.95 -30.12
C PHE A 1000 6.76 -42.15 -30.21
N GLY A 1001 6.20 -43.36 -30.26
CA GLY A 1001 6.94 -44.60 -30.03
C GLY A 1001 7.58 -44.65 -28.64
N ASP A 1002 8.73 -45.29 -28.49
CA ASP A 1002 9.55 -45.33 -27.27
C ASP A 1002 10.25 -43.98 -26.94
N GLY A 1003 9.62 -42.85 -27.27
CA GLY A 1003 10.21 -41.52 -27.15
C GLY A 1003 9.18 -40.39 -27.19
N VAL A 1004 9.66 -39.15 -27.20
CA VAL A 1004 8.81 -37.94 -27.18
C VAL A 1004 9.12 -36.99 -28.33
N ILE A 1005 8.09 -36.28 -28.82
CA ILE A 1005 8.26 -35.08 -29.63
C ILE A 1005 8.38 -33.86 -28.72
N VAL A 1006 9.38 -33.01 -28.97
CA VAL A 1006 9.54 -31.68 -28.35
C VAL A 1006 9.70 -30.61 -29.43
N ALA A 1007 9.10 -29.44 -29.23
CA ALA A 1007 9.02 -28.36 -30.22
C ALA A 1007 9.52 -27.02 -29.65
N MET A 1008 10.63 -26.52 -30.19
CA MET A 1008 11.42 -25.44 -29.58
C MET A 1008 11.18 -24.05 -30.20
N ASP A 1009 11.43 -23.01 -29.41
CA ASP A 1009 11.30 -21.60 -29.80
C ASP A 1009 12.26 -21.16 -30.91
N ASN A 1010 13.38 -21.89 -31.09
CA ASN A 1010 14.29 -21.80 -32.24
C ASN A 1010 13.75 -22.46 -33.54
N GLY A 1011 12.47 -22.86 -33.56
CA GLY A 1011 11.79 -23.45 -34.73
C GLY A 1011 12.10 -24.92 -35.00
N LEU A 1012 12.84 -25.60 -34.12
CA LEU A 1012 13.23 -26.99 -34.27
C LEU A 1012 12.23 -27.93 -33.58
N VAL A 1013 11.79 -28.98 -34.28
CA VAL A 1013 10.94 -30.06 -33.75
C VAL A 1013 11.73 -31.37 -33.78
N ALA A 1014 11.96 -31.98 -32.63
CA ALA A 1014 12.79 -33.17 -32.47
C ALA A 1014 12.00 -34.37 -31.93
N HIS A 1015 12.40 -35.57 -32.35
CA HIS A 1015 12.05 -36.83 -31.67
C HIS A 1015 13.23 -37.28 -30.83
N VAL A 1016 13.05 -37.37 -29.51
CA VAL A 1016 14.06 -37.87 -28.57
C VAL A 1016 13.75 -39.34 -28.26
N ASP A 1017 14.69 -40.23 -28.56
CA ASP A 1017 14.62 -41.64 -28.22
C ASP A 1017 15.06 -41.86 -26.77
N LEU A 1018 14.16 -42.34 -25.91
CA LEU A 1018 14.45 -42.41 -24.48
C LEU A 1018 15.17 -43.71 -24.07
N ALA A 1019 15.33 -44.65 -25.01
CA ALA A 1019 16.15 -45.84 -24.81
C ALA A 1019 17.65 -45.52 -24.96
N SER A 1020 18.04 -44.69 -25.94
CA SER A 1020 19.45 -44.32 -26.22
C SER A 1020 19.85 -42.89 -25.82
N GLY A 1021 18.90 -41.95 -25.77
CA GLY A 1021 19.19 -40.50 -25.68
C GLY A 1021 19.57 -39.85 -27.02
N GLU A 1022 19.59 -40.62 -28.10
CA GLU A 1022 19.76 -40.06 -29.45
C GLU A 1022 18.45 -39.43 -29.93
N HIS A 1023 18.56 -38.31 -30.64
CA HIS A 1023 17.42 -37.75 -31.35
C HIS A 1023 17.46 -38.13 -32.84
N ALA A 1024 16.30 -38.29 -33.47
CA ALA A 1024 16.25 -38.30 -34.93
C ALA A 1024 16.81 -36.97 -35.48
N LYS A 1025 17.36 -36.93 -36.70
CA LYS A 1025 17.71 -35.63 -37.30
C LYS A 1025 16.42 -34.77 -37.32
N PRO A 1026 16.40 -33.60 -36.66
CA PRO A 1026 15.15 -32.89 -36.41
C PRO A 1026 14.48 -32.34 -37.67
N PHE A 1027 13.18 -32.06 -37.54
CA PHE A 1027 12.44 -31.24 -38.50
C PHE A 1027 12.61 -29.76 -38.14
N GLN A 1028 12.84 -28.92 -39.14
CA GLN A 1028 12.87 -27.47 -39.03
C GLN A 1028 12.38 -26.91 -40.37
N PRO A 1029 11.39 -25.99 -40.39
CA PRO A 1029 10.98 -25.31 -41.62
C PRO A 1029 12.06 -24.32 -42.08
N SER A 1030 11.81 -23.56 -43.15
CA SER A 1030 12.67 -22.41 -43.49
C SER A 1030 12.52 -21.28 -42.45
N ILE A 1031 13.64 -20.73 -42.00
CA ILE A 1031 13.71 -19.73 -40.91
C ILE A 1031 14.55 -18.52 -41.36
N GLU A 1032 14.07 -17.32 -41.02
CA GLU A 1032 14.83 -16.07 -41.15
C GLU A 1032 15.64 -15.84 -39.87
N PRO A 1033 16.89 -15.32 -39.92
CA PRO A 1033 17.73 -15.12 -38.75
C PRO A 1033 17.03 -14.42 -37.59
N ASN A 1034 17.30 -14.88 -36.37
CA ASN A 1034 16.72 -14.39 -35.10
C ASN A 1034 15.18 -14.48 -34.98
N THR A 1035 14.49 -15.20 -35.88
CA THR A 1035 13.07 -15.52 -35.73
C THR A 1035 12.83 -16.53 -34.61
N LYS A 1036 11.94 -16.20 -33.67
CA LYS A 1036 11.31 -17.20 -32.79
C LYS A 1036 10.04 -17.78 -33.39
N PHE A 1037 9.78 -19.04 -33.06
CA PHE A 1037 8.54 -19.77 -33.34
C PHE A 1037 7.75 -19.95 -32.05
N VAL A 1038 6.43 -19.99 -32.15
CA VAL A 1038 5.55 -20.60 -31.15
C VAL A 1038 4.86 -21.77 -31.84
N TRP A 1039 5.21 -22.99 -31.43
CA TRP A 1039 4.53 -24.20 -31.88
C TRP A 1039 3.29 -24.47 -31.04
N ARG A 1040 2.32 -25.17 -31.62
CA ARG A 1040 1.17 -25.75 -30.92
C ARG A 1040 1.44 -27.23 -30.63
N GLN A 1041 0.83 -27.77 -29.57
CA GLN A 1041 1.07 -29.15 -29.15
C GLN A 1041 0.70 -30.13 -30.28
N PRO A 1042 1.59 -31.10 -30.65
CA PRO A 1042 1.36 -31.90 -31.85
C PRO A 1042 0.29 -32.97 -31.67
N ALA A 1043 -0.54 -33.17 -32.70
CA ALA A 1043 -1.49 -34.27 -32.77
C ALA A 1043 -0.85 -35.50 -33.44
N VAL A 1044 -0.64 -36.57 -32.67
CA VAL A 1044 -0.09 -37.84 -33.18
C VAL A 1044 -1.20 -38.62 -33.91
N ILE A 1045 -0.93 -39.09 -35.12
CA ILE A 1045 -1.95 -39.67 -36.01
C ILE A 1045 -1.66 -41.15 -36.34
N GLY A 1046 -2.73 -41.92 -36.58
CA GLY A 1046 -2.64 -43.34 -36.90
C GLY A 1046 -2.09 -44.18 -35.75
N ASP A 1047 -1.07 -44.99 -36.05
CA ASP A 1047 -0.38 -45.93 -35.15
C ASP A 1047 0.83 -45.32 -34.42
N GLY A 1048 1.06 -44.01 -34.56
CA GLY A 1048 2.20 -43.31 -33.96
C GLY A 1048 3.43 -43.17 -34.88
N GLY A 1049 3.33 -43.51 -36.17
CA GLY A 1049 4.40 -43.26 -37.15
C GLY A 1049 4.48 -41.82 -37.69
N GLU A 1050 3.42 -41.02 -37.52
CA GLU A 1050 3.29 -39.65 -38.01
C GLU A 1050 2.60 -38.72 -36.98
N PHE A 1051 2.86 -37.41 -37.07
CA PHE A 1051 2.18 -36.37 -36.29
C PHE A 1051 1.89 -35.13 -37.14
N VAL A 1052 1.00 -34.27 -36.65
CA VAL A 1052 0.67 -32.98 -37.23
C VAL A 1052 0.96 -31.87 -36.23
N ILE A 1053 1.58 -30.77 -36.67
CA ILE A 1053 1.98 -29.64 -35.81
C ILE A 1053 1.70 -28.30 -36.51
N ALA A 1054 1.24 -27.31 -35.74
CA ALA A 1054 0.95 -25.95 -36.21
C ALA A 1054 1.88 -24.93 -35.55
N ASN A 1055 2.00 -23.73 -36.14
CA ASN A 1055 2.75 -22.62 -35.56
C ASN A 1055 2.06 -21.25 -35.76
N ASN A 1056 2.58 -20.24 -35.07
CA ASN A 1056 2.22 -18.83 -35.19
C ASN A 1056 2.61 -18.15 -36.52
N ARG A 1057 2.89 -18.92 -37.58
CA ARG A 1057 3.19 -18.43 -38.94
C ARG A 1057 2.22 -18.97 -39.99
N LEU A 1058 0.99 -19.29 -39.56
CA LEU A 1058 -0.12 -19.73 -40.42
C LEU A 1058 0.14 -21.03 -41.18
N LYS A 1059 1.03 -21.90 -40.65
CA LYS A 1059 1.41 -23.18 -41.28
C LYS A 1059 1.03 -24.38 -40.43
N LEU A 1060 0.53 -25.40 -41.11
CA LEU A 1060 0.26 -26.73 -40.57
C LEU A 1060 1.13 -27.76 -41.30
N TYR A 1061 1.90 -28.57 -40.57
CA TYR A 1061 2.81 -29.56 -41.13
C TYR A 1061 2.45 -30.97 -40.67
N ARG A 1062 2.46 -31.94 -41.59
CA ARG A 1062 2.42 -33.38 -41.27
C ARG A 1062 3.84 -33.92 -41.38
N VAL A 1063 4.33 -34.53 -40.31
CA VAL A 1063 5.71 -34.96 -40.14
C VAL A 1063 5.72 -36.44 -39.77
N GLY A 1064 6.62 -37.23 -40.35
CA GLY A 1064 6.83 -38.64 -40.01
C GLY A 1064 8.30 -39.02 -39.99
N VAL A 1065 8.59 -40.23 -39.52
CA VAL A 1065 9.96 -40.77 -39.45
C VAL A 1065 10.36 -41.39 -40.79
N SER A 1066 11.53 -41.03 -41.32
CA SER A 1066 12.10 -41.75 -42.47
C SER A 1066 12.55 -43.15 -42.06
N THR A 1067 11.99 -44.16 -42.72
CA THR A 1067 12.42 -45.57 -42.62
C THR A 1067 13.54 -45.93 -43.60
N GLN A 1068 14.04 -44.95 -44.37
CA GLN A 1068 15.15 -45.13 -45.32
C GLN A 1068 16.31 -44.20 -44.95
N GLY A 1069 17.50 -44.79 -44.75
CA GLY A 1069 18.70 -44.05 -44.35
C GLY A 1069 18.83 -43.89 -42.84
N ALA A 1070 19.39 -42.76 -42.39
CA ALA A 1070 19.47 -42.42 -40.97
C ALA A 1070 18.11 -41.91 -40.46
N LYS A 1071 17.77 -42.22 -39.19
CA LYS A 1071 16.52 -41.82 -38.52
C LYS A 1071 16.38 -40.28 -38.56
N ASN A 1072 15.48 -39.77 -39.40
CA ASN A 1072 15.19 -38.34 -39.50
C ASN A 1072 13.69 -38.08 -39.51
N LEU A 1073 13.28 -36.96 -38.93
CA LEU A 1073 11.94 -36.42 -39.14
C LEU A 1073 11.85 -35.79 -40.52
N ARG A 1074 10.72 -35.96 -41.20
CA ARG A 1074 10.48 -35.50 -42.57
C ARG A 1074 9.07 -34.94 -42.71
N GLN A 1075 8.96 -33.77 -43.32
CA GLN A 1075 7.70 -33.21 -43.81
C GLN A 1075 7.10 -34.09 -44.92
N LEU A 1076 5.85 -34.51 -44.72
CA LEU A 1076 5.06 -35.37 -45.61
C LEU A 1076 3.92 -34.60 -46.29
N ALA A 1077 3.37 -33.59 -45.60
CA ALA A 1077 2.45 -32.60 -46.17
C ALA A 1077 2.62 -31.25 -45.44
N GLU A 1078 2.17 -30.18 -46.08
CA GLU A 1078 2.09 -28.82 -45.55
C GLU A 1078 0.81 -28.17 -46.07
N ALA A 1079 0.15 -27.37 -45.23
CA ALA A 1079 -0.97 -26.53 -45.60
C ALA A 1079 -0.82 -25.12 -45.01
N ASP A 1080 -1.28 -24.13 -45.77
CA ASP A 1080 -1.54 -22.78 -45.28
C ASP A 1080 -2.89 -22.76 -44.54
N VAL A 1081 -2.92 -22.08 -43.39
CA VAL A 1081 -4.14 -21.84 -42.60
C VAL A 1081 -4.58 -20.39 -42.81
N SER A 1082 -5.89 -20.16 -42.86
CA SER A 1082 -6.51 -18.83 -43.11
C SER A 1082 -6.23 -17.81 -41.99
N ALA A 1083 -6.05 -18.28 -40.76
CA ALA A 1083 -5.72 -17.50 -39.57
C ALA A 1083 -4.98 -18.39 -38.55
N GLU A 1084 -4.49 -17.81 -37.45
CA GLU A 1084 -3.64 -18.55 -36.51
C GLU A 1084 -4.43 -19.58 -35.69
N ILE A 1085 -3.92 -20.83 -35.65
CA ILE A 1085 -4.35 -21.84 -34.68
C ILE A 1085 -3.71 -21.49 -33.33
N VAL A 1086 -4.55 -21.16 -32.34
CA VAL A 1086 -4.10 -20.69 -31.01
C VAL A 1086 -4.05 -21.80 -29.96
N SER A 1087 -4.70 -22.93 -30.21
CA SER A 1087 -4.82 -24.04 -29.27
C SER A 1087 -3.78 -25.16 -29.49
N PRO A 1088 -3.69 -26.16 -28.59
CA PRO A 1088 -3.24 -27.51 -28.93
C PRO A 1088 -3.92 -28.09 -30.19
N LEU A 1089 -3.34 -29.16 -30.76
CA LEU A 1089 -3.99 -29.98 -31.76
C LEU A 1089 -4.41 -31.33 -31.17
N ALA A 1090 -5.55 -31.85 -31.60
CA ALA A 1090 -6.04 -33.19 -31.24
C ALA A 1090 -6.36 -34.03 -32.50
N SER A 1091 -6.28 -35.35 -32.41
CA SER A 1091 -6.45 -36.27 -33.54
C SER A 1091 -7.37 -37.44 -33.21
N VAL A 1092 -8.36 -37.69 -34.07
CA VAL A 1092 -9.20 -38.90 -34.04
C VAL A 1092 -9.48 -39.34 -35.47
N GLY A 1093 -9.31 -40.64 -35.75
CA GLY A 1093 -9.49 -41.20 -37.09
C GLY A 1093 -8.56 -40.54 -38.12
N SER A 1094 -9.14 -39.97 -39.18
CA SER A 1094 -8.43 -39.23 -40.24
C SER A 1094 -8.49 -37.70 -40.08
N LEU A 1095 -8.92 -37.20 -38.92
CA LEU A 1095 -9.12 -35.78 -38.63
C LEU A 1095 -8.10 -35.29 -37.60
N VAL A 1096 -7.58 -34.08 -37.84
CA VAL A 1096 -6.88 -33.27 -36.84
C VAL A 1096 -7.70 -32.02 -36.56
N TYR A 1097 -8.00 -31.78 -35.30
CA TYR A 1097 -8.74 -30.62 -34.78
C TYR A 1097 -7.77 -29.57 -34.24
N GLY A 1098 -8.07 -28.29 -34.49
CA GLY A 1098 -7.43 -27.14 -33.87
C GLY A 1098 -8.41 -25.97 -33.80
N VAL A 1099 -8.12 -24.96 -32.98
CA VAL A 1099 -8.97 -23.78 -32.80
C VAL A 1099 -8.28 -22.54 -33.32
N ILE A 1100 -9.00 -21.79 -34.14
CA ILE A 1100 -8.62 -20.51 -34.74
C ILE A 1100 -9.28 -19.38 -33.94
N ARG A 1101 -8.51 -18.33 -33.61
CA ARG A 1101 -9.01 -17.15 -32.88
C ARG A 1101 -9.81 -16.25 -33.84
N GLY A 1102 -11.12 -16.15 -33.63
CA GLY A 1102 -12.02 -15.31 -34.42
C GLY A 1102 -12.36 -13.98 -33.72
N GLY A 1103 -13.13 -13.13 -34.40
CA GLY A 1103 -13.49 -11.79 -33.88
C GLY A 1103 -14.43 -11.84 -32.68
N SER A 1104 -15.68 -12.29 -32.90
CA SER A 1104 -16.73 -12.38 -31.88
C SER A 1104 -16.73 -13.68 -31.06
N GLY A 1105 -15.95 -14.67 -31.47
CA GLY A 1105 -15.85 -16.01 -30.89
C GLY A 1105 -14.79 -16.81 -31.63
N ASP A 1106 -14.45 -17.99 -31.13
CA ASP A 1106 -13.41 -18.86 -31.70
C ASP A 1106 -13.99 -19.90 -32.66
N ILE A 1107 -13.16 -20.43 -33.56
CA ILE A 1107 -13.58 -21.34 -34.63
C ILE A 1107 -12.85 -22.67 -34.47
N VAL A 1108 -13.58 -23.76 -34.25
CA VAL A 1108 -13.03 -25.12 -34.31
C VAL A 1108 -12.90 -25.51 -35.78
N ALA A 1109 -11.71 -25.94 -36.20
CA ALA A 1109 -11.43 -26.33 -37.58
C ALA A 1109 -10.84 -27.75 -37.64
N THR A 1110 -11.31 -28.57 -38.59
CA THR A 1110 -10.70 -29.88 -38.89
C THR A 1110 -9.80 -29.84 -40.12
N PHE A 1111 -8.78 -30.70 -40.13
CA PHE A 1111 -7.86 -30.93 -41.25
C PHE A 1111 -7.77 -32.42 -41.55
N LYS A 1112 -7.90 -32.78 -42.84
CA LYS A 1112 -8.05 -34.17 -43.30
C LYS A 1112 -6.72 -34.78 -43.73
N VAL A 1113 -6.27 -35.77 -42.96
CA VAL A 1113 -5.10 -36.62 -43.23
C VAL A 1113 -5.41 -37.50 -44.46
N PRO A 1114 -4.47 -37.72 -45.40
CA PRO A 1114 -3.05 -37.34 -45.40
C PRO A 1114 -2.73 -35.95 -45.97
N ASP A 1115 -3.66 -35.29 -46.66
CA ASP A 1115 -3.35 -34.11 -47.47
C ASP A 1115 -3.36 -32.78 -46.69
N LEU A 1116 -3.75 -32.79 -45.41
CA LEU A 1116 -4.02 -31.61 -44.58
C LEU A 1116 -5.04 -30.62 -45.18
N LYS A 1117 -5.94 -31.12 -46.04
CA LYS A 1117 -7.01 -30.31 -46.62
C LYS A 1117 -7.97 -29.85 -45.51
N PRO A 1118 -8.43 -28.58 -45.51
CA PRO A 1118 -9.43 -28.12 -44.55
C PRO A 1118 -10.70 -28.97 -44.67
N GLY A 1119 -11.28 -29.28 -43.52
CA GLY A 1119 -12.47 -30.10 -43.36
C GLY A 1119 -13.70 -29.23 -43.15
N LYS A 1120 -14.22 -29.27 -41.92
CA LYS A 1120 -15.39 -28.53 -41.46
C LYS A 1120 -14.96 -27.54 -40.39
N GLU A 1121 -15.69 -26.44 -40.32
CA GLU A 1121 -15.50 -25.38 -39.33
C GLU A 1121 -16.77 -25.22 -38.51
N TRP A 1122 -16.61 -24.94 -37.22
CA TRP A 1122 -17.69 -24.60 -36.29
C TRP A 1122 -17.29 -23.29 -35.62
N ASN A 1123 -18.01 -22.21 -35.93
CA ASN A 1123 -17.95 -20.99 -35.14
C ASN A 1123 -18.60 -21.27 -33.78
N LEU A 1124 -17.93 -20.86 -32.70
CA LEU A 1124 -18.48 -20.87 -31.35
C LEU A 1124 -18.91 -19.46 -30.95
N ASP A 1125 -19.87 -19.35 -30.04
CA ASP A 1125 -20.36 -18.06 -29.52
C ASP A 1125 -19.43 -17.42 -28.45
N GLY A 1126 -18.21 -17.95 -28.27
CA GLY A 1126 -17.24 -17.47 -27.27
C GLY A 1126 -15.80 -18.01 -27.49
N ARG A 1127 -14.91 -17.87 -26.50
CA ARG A 1127 -13.51 -18.31 -26.54
C ARG A 1127 -13.35 -19.75 -26.09
N VAL A 1128 -12.39 -20.45 -26.69
CA VAL A 1128 -11.93 -21.74 -26.16
C VAL A 1128 -10.91 -21.49 -25.05
N THR A 1129 -11.25 -21.95 -23.84
CA THR A 1129 -10.44 -21.79 -22.63
C THR A 1129 -9.60 -23.03 -22.32
N TRP A 1130 -10.03 -24.21 -22.78
CA TRP A 1130 -9.33 -25.48 -22.62
C TRP A 1130 -9.55 -26.41 -23.82
N GLY A 1131 -8.55 -27.21 -24.17
CA GLY A 1131 -8.56 -28.10 -25.35
C GLY A 1131 -8.19 -27.38 -26.67
N PRO A 1132 -8.39 -28.02 -27.83
CA PRO A 1132 -8.93 -29.35 -28.02
C PRO A 1132 -7.94 -30.43 -27.59
N GLN A 1133 -8.41 -31.41 -26.82
CA GLN A 1133 -7.61 -32.55 -26.37
C GLN A 1133 -8.25 -33.87 -26.82
N ARG A 1134 -7.43 -34.81 -27.28
CA ARG A 1134 -7.85 -36.20 -27.54
C ARG A 1134 -8.02 -36.94 -26.22
N VAL A 1135 -9.19 -37.55 -26.02
CA VAL A 1135 -9.49 -38.44 -24.88
C VAL A 1135 -10.13 -39.71 -25.43
N GLY A 1136 -9.34 -40.79 -25.52
CA GLY A 1136 -9.75 -42.02 -26.21
C GLY A 1136 -9.98 -41.77 -27.72
N ASP A 1137 -11.19 -42.05 -28.18
CA ASP A 1137 -11.64 -41.77 -29.56
C ASP A 1137 -12.56 -40.53 -29.66
N LEU A 1138 -12.45 -39.62 -28.68
CA LEU A 1138 -13.14 -38.34 -28.64
C LEU A 1138 -12.15 -37.17 -28.66
N VAL A 1139 -12.60 -36.01 -29.14
CA VAL A 1139 -11.94 -34.72 -28.93
C VAL A 1139 -12.84 -33.84 -28.07
N LEU A 1140 -12.27 -33.24 -27.03
CA LEU A 1140 -12.97 -32.39 -26.08
C LEU A 1140 -12.34 -31.00 -26.01
N LEU A 1141 -13.17 -29.97 -25.85
CA LEU A 1141 -12.76 -28.60 -25.55
C LEU A 1141 -13.83 -27.90 -24.71
N ILE A 1142 -13.46 -26.82 -24.03
CA ILE A 1142 -14.39 -25.94 -23.31
C ILE A 1142 -14.41 -24.58 -23.98
N SER A 1143 -15.62 -24.08 -24.25
CA SER A 1143 -15.87 -22.66 -24.43
C SER A 1143 -16.44 -22.04 -23.15
N ASP A 1144 -16.01 -20.81 -22.86
CA ASP A 1144 -16.64 -19.91 -21.89
C ASP A 1144 -18.18 -19.78 -22.02
N SER A 1145 -18.69 -19.74 -23.25
CA SER A 1145 -20.10 -19.47 -23.58
C SER A 1145 -20.92 -20.73 -23.92
N GLU A 1146 -20.31 -21.71 -24.61
CA GLU A 1146 -21.00 -22.98 -24.96
C GLU A 1146 -20.74 -24.13 -23.96
N GLY A 1147 -19.78 -23.99 -23.05
CA GLY A 1147 -19.39 -25.04 -22.11
C GLY A 1147 -18.56 -26.16 -22.74
N LEU A 1148 -18.71 -27.39 -22.22
CA LEU A 1148 -17.94 -28.56 -22.64
C LEU A 1148 -18.51 -29.14 -23.94
N ILE A 1149 -17.68 -29.15 -24.98
CA ILE A 1149 -18.02 -29.61 -26.33
C ILE A 1149 -17.26 -30.89 -26.67
N CYS A 1150 -17.95 -31.84 -27.30
CA CYS A 1150 -17.38 -33.10 -27.78
C CYS A 1150 -17.52 -33.29 -29.29
N PHE A 1151 -16.45 -33.76 -29.91
CA PHE A 1151 -16.37 -34.23 -31.30
C PHE A 1151 -15.82 -35.66 -31.34
N ASP A 1152 -16.02 -36.36 -32.45
CA ASP A 1152 -15.48 -37.70 -32.70
C ASP A 1152 -14.74 -37.77 -34.06
N GLY A 1153 -14.46 -38.99 -34.55
CA GLY A 1153 -13.81 -39.20 -35.85
C GLY A 1153 -14.69 -38.93 -37.08
N GLY A 1154 -15.96 -38.57 -36.90
CA GLY A 1154 -16.98 -38.45 -37.95
C GLY A 1154 -17.10 -37.07 -38.62
N ASP A 1155 -16.33 -36.07 -38.18
CA ASP A 1155 -16.43 -34.66 -38.63
C ASP A 1155 -17.75 -34.01 -38.17
N GLU A 1156 -18.28 -34.40 -36.99
CA GLU A 1156 -19.52 -33.88 -36.39
C GLU A 1156 -19.36 -33.50 -34.90
N LYS A 1157 -20.16 -32.52 -34.44
CA LYS A 1157 -20.25 -32.13 -33.02
C LYS A 1157 -21.19 -33.13 -32.34
N LYS A 1158 -20.63 -34.04 -31.53
CA LYS A 1158 -21.31 -35.19 -30.94
C LYS A 1158 -22.28 -34.76 -29.83
N TRP A 1159 -21.83 -33.87 -28.94
CA TRP A 1159 -22.65 -33.23 -27.92
C TRP A 1159 -22.03 -31.92 -27.41
N THR A 1160 -22.81 -31.16 -26.65
CA THR A 1160 -22.41 -29.95 -25.93
C THR A 1160 -23.17 -29.93 -24.61
N GLN A 1161 -22.50 -29.58 -23.51
CA GLN A 1161 -23.07 -29.51 -22.17
C GLN A 1161 -22.60 -28.23 -21.47
N PRO A 1162 -23.45 -27.56 -20.65
CA PRO A 1162 -23.01 -26.45 -19.82
C PRO A 1162 -21.80 -26.84 -18.97
N PHE A 1163 -20.85 -25.92 -18.81
CA PHE A 1163 -19.69 -26.13 -17.94
C PHE A 1163 -19.82 -25.25 -16.69
N THR A 1164 -20.07 -25.88 -15.55
CA THR A 1164 -20.31 -25.20 -14.26
C THR A 1164 -19.20 -25.42 -13.24
N HIS A 1165 -18.07 -25.98 -13.68
CA HIS A 1165 -16.91 -26.30 -12.85
C HIS A 1165 -15.81 -25.24 -13.02
N ASP A 1166 -14.83 -25.27 -12.13
CA ASP A 1166 -13.58 -24.51 -12.25
C ASP A 1166 -12.62 -25.15 -13.29
N ALA A 1167 -11.57 -24.42 -13.67
CA ALA A 1167 -10.62 -24.79 -14.72
C ALA A 1167 -10.05 -26.21 -14.56
N ILE A 1168 -10.08 -27.01 -15.63
CA ILE A 1168 -9.54 -28.37 -15.65
C ILE A 1168 -8.04 -28.37 -15.39
N VAL A 1169 -7.58 -29.25 -14.49
CA VAL A 1169 -6.16 -29.55 -14.29
C VAL A 1169 -5.75 -30.83 -15.03
N GLY A 1170 -4.72 -30.75 -15.86
CA GLY A 1170 -4.15 -31.89 -16.59
C GLY A 1170 -5.08 -32.52 -17.62
N SER A 1171 -4.93 -33.84 -17.81
CA SER A 1171 -5.66 -34.65 -18.80
C SER A 1171 -6.80 -35.45 -18.18
N PRO A 1172 -8.00 -35.51 -18.80
CA PRO A 1172 -9.09 -36.39 -18.34
C PRO A 1172 -8.76 -37.88 -18.52
N THR A 1173 -9.18 -38.74 -17.58
CA THR A 1173 -9.03 -40.20 -17.71
C THR A 1173 -10.25 -40.82 -18.39
N VAL A 1174 -10.04 -41.85 -19.21
CA VAL A 1174 -11.12 -42.75 -19.67
C VAL A 1174 -11.34 -43.85 -18.64
N ASP A 1175 -12.59 -44.08 -18.25
CA ASP A 1175 -13.04 -45.14 -17.35
C ASP A 1175 -14.23 -45.90 -17.97
N GLY A 1176 -13.92 -46.80 -18.91
CA GLY A 1176 -14.92 -47.49 -19.73
C GLY A 1176 -15.70 -46.50 -20.60
N ASP A 1177 -17.03 -46.52 -20.49
CA ASP A 1177 -17.93 -45.59 -21.18
C ASP A 1177 -18.04 -44.21 -20.48
N THR A 1178 -17.21 -43.93 -19.47
CA THR A 1178 -17.23 -42.68 -18.70
C THR A 1178 -15.89 -41.96 -18.73
N LEU A 1179 -15.88 -40.65 -18.48
CA LEU A 1179 -14.67 -39.82 -18.41
C LEU A 1179 -14.56 -39.18 -17.03
N LEU A 1180 -13.34 -39.13 -16.49
CA LEU A 1180 -13.01 -38.51 -15.20
C LEU A 1180 -12.21 -37.22 -15.40
N PHE A 1181 -12.58 -36.17 -14.67
CA PHE A 1181 -11.97 -34.84 -14.70
C PHE A 1181 -11.58 -34.40 -13.28
N ALA A 1182 -10.73 -33.38 -13.20
CA ALA A 1182 -10.42 -32.67 -11.96
C ALA A 1182 -10.24 -31.17 -12.23
N SER A 1183 -10.60 -30.31 -11.27
CA SER A 1183 -10.37 -28.86 -11.33
C SER A 1183 -9.16 -28.42 -10.49
N VAL A 1184 -8.66 -27.21 -10.75
CA VAL A 1184 -7.63 -26.56 -9.94
C VAL A 1184 -8.07 -26.40 -8.47
N SER A 1185 -9.33 -26.04 -8.22
CA SER A 1185 -9.94 -25.95 -6.87
C SER A 1185 -10.25 -27.29 -6.18
N GLY A 1186 -9.91 -28.43 -6.79
CA GLY A 1186 -10.03 -29.74 -6.16
C GLY A 1186 -11.42 -30.38 -6.24
N GLU A 1187 -12.22 -30.00 -7.23
CA GLU A 1187 -13.40 -30.76 -7.63
C GLU A 1187 -12.98 -31.94 -8.53
N VAL A 1188 -13.64 -33.08 -8.38
CA VAL A 1188 -13.40 -34.29 -9.18
C VAL A 1188 -14.74 -34.85 -9.63
N TRP A 1189 -15.04 -34.75 -10.92
CA TRP A 1189 -16.33 -35.18 -11.48
C TRP A 1189 -16.17 -36.24 -12.57
N ARG A 1190 -17.25 -36.96 -12.82
CA ARG A 1190 -17.33 -37.99 -13.85
C ARG A 1190 -18.49 -37.68 -14.80
N VAL A 1191 -18.31 -37.85 -16.10
CA VAL A 1191 -19.38 -37.73 -17.10
C VAL A 1191 -19.53 -39.00 -17.93
N ASP A 1192 -20.70 -39.19 -18.53
CA ASP A 1192 -20.95 -40.20 -19.56
C ASP A 1192 -20.30 -39.80 -20.90
N ALA A 1193 -19.51 -40.68 -21.51
CA ALA A 1193 -18.80 -40.36 -22.75
C ALA A 1193 -19.72 -40.33 -23.98
N ALA A 1194 -20.92 -40.93 -23.90
CA ALA A 1194 -21.87 -40.97 -25.00
C ALA A 1194 -22.66 -39.65 -25.17
N SER A 1195 -23.02 -39.00 -24.06
CA SER A 1195 -23.91 -37.83 -23.98
C SER A 1195 -23.32 -36.59 -23.29
N GLY A 1196 -22.23 -36.75 -22.55
CA GLY A 1196 -21.61 -35.69 -21.74
C GLY A 1196 -22.29 -35.43 -20.40
N GLN A 1197 -23.37 -36.12 -20.05
CA GLN A 1197 -24.09 -35.90 -18.79
C GLN A 1197 -23.23 -36.23 -17.57
N GLU A 1198 -23.28 -35.38 -16.54
CA GLU A 1198 -22.59 -35.62 -15.27
C GLU A 1198 -23.18 -36.85 -14.54
N LEU A 1199 -22.29 -37.68 -13.99
CA LEU A 1199 -22.58 -38.92 -13.28
C LEU A 1199 -22.16 -38.85 -11.80
N GLY A 1200 -21.98 -37.64 -11.26
CA GLY A 1200 -21.57 -37.35 -9.90
C GLY A 1200 -20.19 -36.68 -9.78
N ALA A 1201 -20.08 -35.77 -8.82
CA ALA A 1201 -18.87 -35.04 -8.45
C ALA A 1201 -18.50 -35.21 -6.96
N THR A 1202 -17.23 -34.99 -6.64
CA THR A 1202 -16.64 -35.01 -5.29
C THR A 1202 -15.75 -33.79 -5.10
N GLN A 1203 -16.09 -32.91 -4.15
CA GLN A 1203 -15.22 -31.80 -3.76
C GLN A 1203 -14.22 -32.23 -2.67
N LEU A 1204 -12.93 -32.08 -2.93
CA LEU A 1204 -11.86 -32.34 -1.95
C LEU A 1204 -11.62 -31.15 -1.01
N GLY A 1205 -11.70 -29.92 -1.55
CA GLY A 1205 -11.37 -28.70 -0.81
C GLY A 1205 -9.87 -28.45 -0.64
N GLU A 1206 -9.03 -29.09 -1.46
CA GLU A 1206 -7.57 -28.89 -1.51
C GLU A 1206 -7.12 -28.75 -2.98
N PRO A 1207 -6.34 -27.72 -3.37
CA PRO A 1207 -6.07 -27.45 -4.80
C PRO A 1207 -5.14 -28.48 -5.47
N LEU A 1208 -5.48 -28.90 -6.68
CA LEU A 1208 -4.80 -29.97 -7.41
C LEU A 1208 -3.79 -29.45 -8.46
N ALA A 1209 -2.80 -30.28 -8.79
CA ALA A 1209 -1.75 -29.99 -9.77
C ALA A 1209 -1.64 -31.01 -10.92
N SER A 1210 -2.33 -32.15 -10.84
CA SER A 1210 -2.38 -33.15 -11.92
C SER A 1210 -3.81 -33.55 -12.23
N GLY A 1211 -4.04 -33.99 -13.48
CA GLY A 1211 -5.27 -34.69 -13.83
C GLY A 1211 -5.41 -36.04 -13.10
N PRO A 1212 -6.61 -36.65 -13.14
CA PRO A 1212 -6.87 -37.93 -12.51
C PRO A 1212 -6.05 -39.08 -13.12
N ALA A 1213 -5.54 -39.95 -12.24
CA ALA A 1213 -4.93 -41.23 -12.59
C ALA A 1213 -5.76 -42.38 -11.99
N LEU A 1214 -6.23 -43.32 -12.82
CA LEU A 1214 -7.16 -44.36 -12.40
C LEU A 1214 -6.45 -45.65 -11.96
N PHE A 1215 -6.81 -46.18 -10.79
CA PHE A 1215 -6.41 -47.52 -10.34
C PHE A 1215 -7.62 -48.31 -9.83
N ASN A 1216 -8.11 -49.25 -10.64
CA ASN A 1216 -9.27 -50.10 -10.34
C ASN A 1216 -10.54 -49.29 -9.98
N THR A 1217 -10.91 -49.22 -8.70
CA THR A 1217 -12.07 -48.48 -8.17
C THR A 1217 -11.69 -47.19 -7.45
N ARG A 1218 -10.44 -46.73 -7.61
CA ARG A 1218 -9.88 -45.54 -6.97
C ARG A 1218 -9.31 -44.57 -7.99
N VAL A 1219 -9.41 -43.28 -7.69
CA VAL A 1219 -8.78 -42.19 -8.44
C VAL A 1219 -7.65 -41.65 -7.58
N LEU A 1220 -6.49 -41.47 -8.19
CA LEU A 1220 -5.31 -40.83 -7.60
C LEU A 1220 -5.12 -39.45 -8.22
N LEU A 1221 -4.82 -38.47 -7.38
CA LEU A 1221 -4.74 -37.05 -7.74
C LEU A 1221 -3.56 -36.42 -7.00
N SER A 1222 -2.75 -35.59 -7.67
CA SER A 1222 -1.75 -34.78 -6.98
C SER A 1222 -2.39 -33.52 -6.46
N GLY A 1223 -2.41 -33.36 -5.14
CA GLY A 1223 -2.44 -32.03 -4.52
C GLY A 1223 -1.25 -31.22 -5.00
N SER A 1224 -1.44 -29.91 -5.12
CA SER A 1224 -0.39 -28.99 -5.54
C SER A 1224 0.73 -28.87 -4.50
N ASP A 1225 0.42 -29.07 -3.23
CA ASP A 1225 1.39 -29.10 -2.13
C ASP A 1225 2.03 -30.48 -1.90
N GLY A 1226 2.34 -31.22 -2.97
CA GLY A 1226 3.17 -32.43 -2.90
C GLY A 1226 2.53 -33.63 -2.22
N VAL A 1227 1.21 -33.74 -2.31
CA VAL A 1227 0.41 -34.81 -1.69
C VAL A 1227 -0.29 -35.63 -2.76
N LEU A 1228 -0.40 -36.95 -2.55
CA LEU A 1228 -1.33 -37.79 -3.31
C LEU A 1228 -2.59 -38.04 -2.51
N HIS A 1229 -3.73 -37.69 -3.11
CA HIS A 1229 -5.05 -38.06 -2.64
C HIS A 1229 -5.47 -39.36 -3.32
N VAL A 1230 -5.99 -40.30 -2.53
CA VAL A 1230 -6.65 -41.51 -3.05
C VAL A 1230 -8.11 -41.43 -2.64
N ILE A 1231 -9.00 -41.39 -3.62
CA ILE A 1231 -10.45 -41.29 -3.42
C ILE A 1231 -11.20 -42.44 -4.11
N PRO A 1232 -12.39 -42.84 -3.63
CA PRO A 1232 -13.32 -43.61 -4.45
C PRO A 1232 -13.69 -42.81 -5.71
N LYS A 1233 -13.99 -43.51 -6.82
CA LYS A 1233 -14.60 -42.87 -7.99
C LYS A 1233 -15.84 -42.06 -7.57
N PRO A 1234 -16.05 -40.84 -8.10
CA PRO A 1234 -17.30 -40.12 -7.94
C PRO A 1234 -18.51 -41.00 -8.32
N THR A 1235 -19.59 -40.86 -7.56
CA THR A 1235 -20.84 -41.61 -7.77
C THR A 1235 -22.01 -40.65 -7.77
N ALA A 1236 -23.10 -41.02 -8.46
CA ALA A 1236 -24.26 -40.15 -8.60
C ALA A 1236 -24.81 -39.76 -7.22
N THR A 1237 -24.84 -38.46 -6.94
CA THR A 1237 -25.39 -37.90 -5.71
C THR A 1237 -26.87 -38.27 -5.59
N ALA A 1238 -27.25 -38.87 -4.47
CA ALA A 1238 -28.59 -39.45 -4.27
C ALA A 1238 -29.74 -38.43 -4.46
N THR A 1239 -29.44 -37.14 -4.38
CA THR A 1239 -30.35 -36.02 -4.63
C THR A 1239 -31.01 -36.04 -6.02
N SER A 1240 -30.35 -36.56 -7.06
CA SER A 1240 -30.94 -36.63 -8.41
C SER A 1240 -31.91 -37.81 -8.63
N ALA A 1241 -31.82 -38.84 -7.79
CA ALA A 1241 -32.67 -40.04 -7.91
C ALA A 1241 -34.14 -39.76 -7.57
N ALA A 1242 -34.42 -38.78 -6.71
CA ALA A 1242 -35.79 -38.42 -6.30
C ALA A 1242 -36.63 -37.82 -7.45
N THR A 1243 -36.01 -37.02 -8.32
CA THR A 1243 -36.66 -36.43 -9.50
C THR A 1243 -36.86 -37.42 -10.64
N ALA A 1244 -36.04 -38.48 -10.74
CA ALA A 1244 -36.21 -39.55 -11.72
C ALA A 1244 -37.34 -40.54 -11.36
N ALA A 1245 -37.65 -40.69 -10.07
CA ALA A 1245 -38.59 -41.70 -9.57
C ALA A 1245 -40.08 -41.28 -9.54
N THR A 1246 -40.40 -40.03 -9.91
CA THR A 1246 -41.75 -39.44 -9.77
C THR A 1246 -42.42 -39.06 -11.09
N GLY A 1247 -41.80 -39.35 -12.24
CA GLY A 1247 -42.38 -39.10 -13.57
C GLY A 1247 -42.96 -40.35 -14.24
N ASN A 1248 -44.17 -40.76 -13.86
CA ASN A 1248 -44.93 -41.85 -14.52
C ASN A 1248 -46.45 -41.70 -14.31
#